data_AF-A0A7W6J9U4-F1
#
_entry.id   AF-A0A7W6J9U4-F1
#
_cell.length_a   1.000
_cell.length_b   1.000
_cell.length_c   1.000
_cell.angle_alpha   90.00
_cell.angle_beta   90.00
_cell.angle_gamma   90.00
#
_symmetry.space_group_name_H-M   'P 1'
#
loop_
_entity.id
_entity.type
_entity.pdbx_description
1 polymer ?
#
loop_
_entity_poly.entity_id
_entity_poly.type
_entity_poly.pdbx_seq_one_letter_code
_entity_poly.pdbx_strand_id
1 'polypeptide(L)'
;MKRHIFSFDIGTNSIGWCVFDLDTKGEPYRIRDIGVRIYSDGRDPQSKTSLAVARREARAMARRRDRYLRRRRSMLRTLSEFGLMPEDKAERQKLVRELGDRPKESGIASDVPYALRRRALDEKLPLYQIGRALFHLNQRRGFKSNRKTDSKDNDLGKIATGVRELHAEIRKSDARTYGEYLAMRREAGLVARLRAGSDALTSEGYVFYPDRALLEAEFLAIWNAQAQHYPQIMTDERRDHLFRIIFYQRPLKKPKIGGCALNPLEERLAKAHPLFQEFRLYKEVNELELVLPDQSKRKLTLGERDTLISLLRSAREIAFSKLRKDLKLARDIRFNKESDSRLKLKGDEVYASLADKKRIGNRWSLFSRDEQWRIINRLRNEENPDALYRWIEQEFSITGEQADAIANCPLPDGYGRYGASALANLLEVLKKSVVTEAAAAEACGYDHAQLGYDGEGEPFLPPYQEILERHIPPGSGNPLDMSEEGRELVLNHFRDGKDRAPPVGYDLYRGRITNPTVHIGLNQLRRLVNRLIKRHGKPGTITVELARDLPLSDLQRAEKNREIARNTRDAERRSRILEEFKQKDNGENRMLLKLWEELNPAKPEDRVCIYTGKAISISMLFSDEVEIDHILPWSRTLDDSQANRILCLRSANRVKRNRAPAEVTEWQADYDAIVARAARLPKNKRWRFAADAMQRFEAEGGFLARQLVDTQYVNGGVKTGHLAAQKSATLARA
;
A
#
# COMPACT_ATOMS: atom_id res chain seq x y z
N MET A 1 44.60 -1.99 26.56
CA MET A 1 44.12 -0.87 25.72
C MET A 1 43.59 -1.41 24.41
N LYS A 2 42.36 -1.08 24.04
CA LYS A 2 41.72 -1.54 22.80
C LYS A 2 42.40 -0.83 21.62
N ARG A 3 43.05 -1.59 20.72
CA ARG A 3 44.08 -1.06 19.80
C ARG A 3 43.54 -0.54 18.46
N HIS A 4 42.25 -0.69 18.16
CA HIS A 4 41.75 -0.45 16.81
C HIS A 4 40.36 0.22 16.75
N ILE A 5 40.17 1.08 15.75
CA ILE A 5 38.85 1.54 15.28
C ILE A 5 38.53 0.85 13.96
N PHE A 6 37.32 0.32 13.81
CA PHE A 6 36.80 -0.09 12.50
C PHE A 6 35.81 0.96 12.00
N SER A 7 36.06 1.53 10.84
CA SER A 7 35.21 2.52 10.18
C SER A 7 34.59 1.92 8.93
N PHE A 8 33.30 2.13 8.72
CA PHE A 8 32.54 1.61 7.58
C PHE A 8 31.76 2.72 6.86
N ASP A 9 31.90 2.81 5.54
CA ASP A 9 31.00 3.54 4.65
C ASP A 9 30.09 2.53 3.94
N ILE A 10 28.78 2.62 4.20
CA ILE A 10 27.80 1.62 3.74
C ILE A 10 27.00 2.19 2.57
N GLY A 11 27.35 1.71 1.38
CA GLY A 11 26.66 1.94 0.12
C GLY A 11 25.53 0.93 -0.17
N THR A 12 24.88 1.11 -1.33
CA THR A 12 23.85 0.19 -1.82
C THR A 12 24.42 -1.11 -2.38
N ASN A 13 25.61 -1.01 -2.98
CA ASN A 13 26.33 -2.08 -3.68
C ASN A 13 27.81 -2.18 -3.26
N SER A 14 28.23 -1.40 -2.26
CA SER A 14 29.60 -1.40 -1.74
C SER A 14 29.62 -1.11 -0.24
N ILE A 15 30.58 -1.68 0.48
CA ILE A 15 30.95 -1.24 1.83
C ILE A 15 32.43 -0.87 1.82
N GLY A 16 32.74 0.43 1.90
CA GLY A 16 34.08 0.90 2.20
C GLY A 16 34.41 0.60 3.67
N TRP A 17 35.63 0.18 3.96
CA TRP A 17 36.04 -0.07 5.33
C TRP A 17 37.50 0.31 5.56
N CYS A 18 37.79 0.80 6.77
CA CYS A 18 39.13 1.18 7.20
C CYS A 18 39.35 0.74 8.64
N VAL A 19 40.54 0.23 8.94
CA VAL A 19 41.00 -0.12 10.29
C VAL A 19 42.08 0.86 10.69
N PHE A 20 41.87 1.60 11.78
CA PHE A 20 42.86 2.51 12.35
C PHE A 20 43.51 1.90 13.59
N ASP A 21 44.83 2.04 13.74
CA ASP A 21 45.50 1.82 15.02
C ASP A 21 45.36 3.08 15.90
N LEU A 22 45.14 2.87 17.20
CA LEU A 22 44.99 3.93 18.20
C LEU A 22 46.26 4.14 19.02
N ASP A 23 46.55 5.40 19.34
CA ASP A 23 47.61 5.77 20.27
C ASP A 23 47.19 5.55 21.75
N THR A 24 48.04 5.92 22.70
CA THR A 24 47.75 5.78 24.14
C THR A 24 46.64 6.70 24.64
N LYS A 25 46.28 7.74 23.87
CA LYS A 25 45.17 8.67 24.16
C LYS A 25 43.87 8.24 23.49
N GLY A 26 43.89 7.21 22.65
CA GLY A 26 42.74 6.71 21.92
C GLY A 26 42.51 7.40 20.57
N GLU A 27 43.48 8.18 20.09
CA GLU A 27 43.40 8.89 18.82
C GLU A 27 43.99 8.05 17.67
N PRO A 28 43.37 8.06 16.48
CA PRO A 28 43.85 7.30 15.32
C PRO A 28 45.14 7.93 14.78
N TYR A 29 46.24 7.15 14.73
CA TYR A 29 47.53 7.65 14.23
C TYR A 29 48.03 6.93 12.96
N ARG A 30 47.46 5.76 12.62
CA ARG A 30 47.86 4.97 11.45
C ARG A 30 46.70 4.21 10.85
N ILE A 31 46.60 4.23 9.51
CA ILE A 31 45.74 3.29 8.76
C ILE A 31 46.44 1.93 8.75
N ARG A 32 45.82 0.94 9.38
CA ARG A 32 46.32 -0.44 9.45
C ARG A 32 45.96 -1.24 8.21
N ASP A 33 44.71 -1.14 7.77
CA ASP A 33 44.16 -1.88 6.63
C ASP A 33 42.95 -1.12 6.07
N ILE A 34 42.69 -1.22 4.77
CA ILE A 34 41.60 -0.52 4.10
C ILE A 34 41.13 -1.33 2.90
N GLY A 35 39.85 -1.25 2.57
CA GLY A 35 39.33 -1.85 1.36
C GLY A 35 37.89 -1.51 1.06
N VAL A 36 37.38 -2.11 -0.01
CA VAL A 36 35.99 -1.97 -0.44
C VAL A 36 35.41 -3.34 -0.72
N ARG A 37 34.28 -3.64 -0.11
CA ARG A 37 33.50 -4.85 -0.37
C ARG A 37 32.39 -4.54 -1.38
N ILE A 38 32.56 -4.96 -2.62
CA ILE A 38 31.54 -4.80 -3.68
C ILE A 38 30.59 -6.01 -3.68
N TYR A 39 29.29 -5.77 -3.84
CA TYR A 39 28.25 -6.80 -3.94
C TYR A 39 27.08 -6.36 -4.83
N SER A 40 26.36 -7.34 -5.39
CA SER A 40 25.18 -7.08 -6.22
C SER A 40 24.01 -6.55 -5.40
N ASP A 41 23.30 -5.54 -5.92
CA ASP A 41 22.01 -5.11 -5.37
C ASP A 41 20.94 -6.18 -5.64
N GLY A 42 19.96 -6.32 -4.73
CA GLY A 42 18.81 -7.21 -4.87
C GLY A 42 17.71 -6.64 -5.77
N ARG A 43 18.06 -5.70 -6.64
CA ARG A 43 17.16 -4.96 -7.53
C ARG A 43 17.61 -5.14 -8.99
N ASP A 44 16.64 -5.08 -9.88
CA ASP A 44 16.90 -5.09 -11.31
C ASP A 44 17.65 -3.81 -11.72
N PRO A 45 18.77 -3.89 -12.46
CA PRO A 45 19.58 -2.71 -12.80
C PRO A 45 18.85 -1.63 -13.60
N GLN A 46 17.91 -2.05 -14.46
CA GLN A 46 17.20 -1.17 -15.39
C GLN A 46 15.92 -0.58 -14.78
N SER A 47 15.07 -1.40 -14.17
CA SER A 47 13.79 -0.97 -13.60
C SER A 47 13.90 -0.52 -12.14
N LYS A 48 15.02 -0.85 -11.45
CA LYS A 48 15.23 -0.66 -10.00
C LYS A 48 14.15 -1.27 -9.11
N THR A 49 13.24 -2.05 -9.70
CA THR A 49 12.27 -2.83 -8.96
C THR A 49 13.00 -3.95 -8.23
N SER A 50 12.49 -4.31 -7.06
CA SER A 50 13.02 -5.48 -6.36
C SER A 50 12.81 -6.72 -7.24
N LEU A 51 13.85 -7.53 -7.40
CA LEU A 51 13.75 -8.85 -8.06
C LEU A 51 12.68 -9.73 -7.40
N ALA A 52 12.39 -9.51 -6.11
CA ALA A 52 11.32 -10.18 -5.39
C ALA A 52 9.91 -9.74 -5.80
N VAL A 53 9.73 -8.49 -6.27
CA VAL A 53 8.46 -7.97 -6.81
C VAL A 53 8.17 -8.61 -8.16
N ALA A 54 9.11 -8.56 -9.10
CA ALA A 54 8.96 -9.22 -10.41
C ALA A 54 8.67 -10.73 -10.25
N ARG A 55 9.39 -11.42 -9.36
CA ARG A 55 9.13 -12.83 -9.04
C ARG A 55 7.73 -13.05 -8.43
N ARG A 56 7.23 -12.11 -7.62
CA ARG A 56 5.90 -12.19 -7.01
C ARG A 56 4.80 -12.04 -8.07
N GLU A 57 4.96 -11.12 -9.01
CA GLU A 57 4.02 -10.89 -10.11
C GLU A 57 3.95 -12.09 -11.05
N ALA A 58 5.10 -12.59 -11.50
CA ALA A 58 5.18 -13.80 -12.32
C ALA A 58 4.52 -15.00 -11.62
N ARG A 59 4.80 -15.18 -10.32
CA ARG A 59 4.16 -16.22 -9.50
C ARG A 59 2.65 -16.02 -9.38
N ALA A 60 2.17 -14.78 -9.26
CA ALA A 60 0.75 -14.47 -9.20
C ALA A 60 0.04 -14.79 -10.53
N MET A 61 0.64 -14.44 -11.67
CA MET A 61 0.16 -14.79 -13.01
C MET A 61 0.12 -16.31 -13.21
N ALA A 62 1.19 -17.02 -12.90
CA ALA A 62 1.27 -18.48 -12.99
C ALA A 62 0.18 -19.16 -12.14
N ARG A 63 0.03 -18.74 -10.87
CA ARG A 63 -1.03 -19.26 -9.99
C ARG A 63 -2.43 -18.98 -10.50
N ARG A 64 -2.68 -17.80 -11.07
CA ARG A 64 -3.99 -17.47 -11.69
C ARG A 64 -4.29 -18.41 -12.85
N ARG A 65 -3.32 -18.62 -13.75
CA ARG A 65 -3.42 -19.53 -14.89
C ARG A 65 -3.65 -20.97 -14.44
N ASP A 66 -2.84 -21.49 -13.52
CA ASP A 66 -2.96 -22.87 -13.04
C ASP A 66 -4.31 -23.14 -12.38
N ARG A 67 -4.78 -22.18 -11.55
CA ARG A 67 -6.11 -22.29 -10.92
C ARG A 67 -7.22 -22.23 -11.96
N TYR A 68 -7.09 -21.38 -12.98
CA TYR A 68 -8.03 -21.34 -14.10
C TYR A 68 -8.09 -22.69 -14.83
N LEU A 69 -6.94 -23.27 -15.18
CA LEU A 69 -6.85 -24.56 -15.87
C LEU A 69 -7.40 -25.71 -15.03
N ARG A 70 -7.05 -25.77 -13.73
CA ARG A 70 -7.59 -26.77 -12.80
C ARG A 70 -9.10 -26.67 -12.69
N ARG A 71 -9.63 -25.46 -12.49
CA ARG A 71 -11.07 -25.21 -12.44
C ARG A 71 -11.76 -25.65 -13.73
N ARG A 72 -11.21 -25.28 -14.89
CA ARG A 72 -11.76 -25.65 -16.21
C ARG A 72 -11.75 -27.17 -16.41
N ARG A 73 -10.68 -27.86 -15.98
CA ARG A 73 -10.59 -29.33 -16.02
C ARG A 73 -11.63 -29.98 -15.13
N SER A 74 -11.77 -29.53 -13.88
CA SER A 74 -12.81 -30.01 -12.97
C SER A 74 -14.20 -29.77 -13.54
N MET A 75 -14.46 -28.58 -14.09
CA MET A 75 -15.74 -28.25 -14.74
C MET A 75 -16.05 -29.20 -15.89
N LEU A 76 -15.11 -29.42 -16.82
CA LEU A 76 -15.31 -30.31 -17.96
C LEU A 76 -15.56 -31.75 -17.52
N ARG A 77 -14.80 -32.25 -16.54
CA ARG A 77 -14.98 -33.59 -16.00
C ARG A 77 -16.37 -33.74 -15.39
N THR A 78 -16.76 -32.86 -14.48
CA THR A 78 -18.06 -32.90 -13.79
C THR A 78 -19.23 -32.72 -14.76
N LEU A 79 -19.12 -31.84 -15.77
CA LEU A 79 -20.15 -31.72 -16.80
C LEU A 79 -20.31 -33.03 -17.61
N SER A 80 -19.21 -33.74 -17.87
CA SER A 80 -19.28 -35.02 -18.60
C SER A 80 -19.91 -36.11 -17.73
N GLU A 81 -19.46 -36.23 -16.47
CA GLU A 81 -20.03 -37.15 -15.47
C GLU A 81 -21.53 -36.93 -15.25
N PHE A 82 -22.02 -35.69 -15.38
CA PHE A 82 -23.45 -35.38 -15.23
C PHE A 82 -24.25 -35.50 -16.53
N GLY A 83 -23.62 -35.89 -17.65
CA GLY A 83 -24.29 -35.96 -18.96
C GLY A 83 -24.60 -34.60 -19.59
N LEU A 84 -23.99 -33.52 -19.09
CA LEU A 84 -24.13 -32.15 -19.60
C LEU A 84 -23.05 -31.80 -20.64
N MET A 85 -22.08 -32.68 -20.87
CA MET A 85 -21.14 -32.62 -21.98
C MET A 85 -20.78 -34.03 -22.46
N PRO A 86 -20.33 -34.20 -23.71
CA PRO A 86 -19.80 -35.47 -24.18
C PRO A 86 -18.63 -35.97 -23.33
N GLU A 87 -18.50 -37.27 -23.13
CA GLU A 87 -17.34 -37.85 -22.44
C GLU A 87 -16.09 -37.79 -23.33
N ASP A 88 -16.27 -38.08 -24.62
CA ASP A 88 -15.20 -38.02 -25.60
C ASP A 88 -14.61 -36.62 -25.73
N LYS A 89 -13.30 -36.57 -25.88
CA LYS A 89 -12.56 -35.31 -25.95
C LYS A 89 -12.74 -34.63 -27.31
N ALA A 90 -12.80 -35.38 -28.40
CA ALA A 90 -12.96 -34.83 -29.74
C ALA A 90 -14.39 -34.27 -29.92
N GLU A 91 -15.41 -34.98 -29.46
CA GLU A 91 -16.81 -34.52 -29.46
C GLU A 91 -16.98 -33.26 -28.62
N ARG A 92 -16.37 -33.17 -27.44
CA ARG A 92 -16.36 -31.92 -26.65
C ARG A 92 -15.73 -30.76 -27.39
N GLN A 93 -14.62 -30.98 -28.07
CA GLN A 93 -13.95 -29.93 -28.84
C GLN A 93 -14.82 -29.47 -30.01
N LYS A 94 -15.48 -30.40 -30.69
CA LYS A 94 -16.45 -30.14 -31.75
C LYS A 94 -17.62 -29.30 -31.22
N LEU A 95 -18.25 -29.72 -30.13
CA LEU A 95 -19.34 -28.98 -29.47
C LEU A 95 -18.94 -27.55 -29.09
N VAL A 96 -17.77 -27.37 -28.47
CA VAL A 96 -17.28 -26.03 -28.07
C VAL A 96 -17.00 -25.13 -29.28
N ARG A 97 -16.57 -25.72 -30.41
CA ARG A 97 -16.33 -25.01 -31.67
C ARG A 97 -17.64 -24.60 -32.34
N GLU A 98 -18.62 -25.50 -32.40
CA GLU A 98 -19.93 -25.29 -33.04
C GLU A 98 -20.80 -24.28 -32.27
N LEU A 99 -20.81 -24.40 -30.94
CA LEU A 99 -21.45 -23.47 -29.99
C LEU A 99 -20.47 -22.37 -29.53
N GLY A 100 -19.50 -22.06 -30.38
CA GLY A 100 -18.47 -21.06 -30.13
C GLY A 100 -18.93 -19.66 -30.52
N ASP A 101 -18.28 -18.65 -29.93
CA ASP A 101 -18.53 -17.24 -30.26
C ASP A 101 -17.74 -16.79 -31.50
N ARG A 102 -17.83 -17.55 -32.61
CA ARG A 102 -17.18 -17.24 -33.88
C ARG A 102 -18.18 -16.62 -34.86
N PRO A 103 -17.77 -15.67 -35.72
CA PRO A 103 -18.62 -15.21 -36.82
C PRO A 103 -19.03 -16.41 -37.67
N LYS A 104 -20.33 -16.58 -37.92
CA LYS A 104 -20.85 -17.53 -38.92
C LYS A 104 -21.34 -16.72 -40.12
N GLU A 105 -21.28 -17.30 -41.31
CA GLU A 105 -21.70 -16.65 -42.58
C GLU A 105 -23.17 -16.19 -42.56
N SER A 106 -24.00 -16.77 -41.68
CA SER A 106 -25.43 -16.50 -41.56
C SER A 106 -25.84 -15.47 -40.47
N GLY A 107 -24.90 -14.70 -39.90
CA GLY A 107 -25.19 -13.72 -38.85
C GLY A 107 -25.05 -14.25 -37.40
N ILE A 108 -25.72 -13.60 -36.43
CA ILE A 108 -25.65 -13.94 -34.99
C ILE A 108 -26.36 -15.29 -34.77
N ALA A 109 -25.60 -16.36 -34.60
CA ALA A 109 -26.18 -17.68 -34.36
C ALA A 109 -26.89 -17.77 -32.99
N SER A 110 -28.10 -18.33 -32.96
CA SER A 110 -28.92 -18.57 -31.75
C SER A 110 -28.31 -19.54 -30.73
N ASP A 111 -27.26 -20.26 -31.13
CA ASP A 111 -26.59 -21.29 -30.34
C ASP A 111 -25.24 -20.85 -29.75
N VAL A 112 -24.96 -19.54 -29.75
CA VAL A 112 -23.78 -18.97 -29.09
C VAL A 112 -23.98 -18.89 -27.57
N PRO A 113 -22.90 -18.84 -26.76
CA PRO A 113 -23.03 -18.96 -25.30
C PRO A 113 -23.91 -17.93 -24.63
N TYR A 114 -23.98 -16.69 -25.15
CA TYR A 114 -24.86 -15.66 -24.61
C TYR A 114 -26.33 -15.95 -24.93
N ALA A 115 -26.64 -16.33 -26.17
CA ALA A 115 -27.99 -16.71 -26.58
C ALA A 115 -28.48 -17.96 -25.83
N LEU A 116 -27.62 -18.96 -25.66
CA LEU A 116 -27.94 -20.15 -24.85
C LEU A 116 -28.24 -19.80 -23.38
N ARG A 117 -27.50 -18.85 -22.79
CA ARG A 117 -27.75 -18.39 -21.42
C ARG A 117 -29.10 -17.69 -21.27
N ARG A 118 -29.55 -16.95 -22.29
CA ARG A 118 -30.89 -16.34 -22.34
C ARG A 118 -31.98 -17.40 -22.53
N ARG A 119 -31.87 -18.21 -23.58
CA ARG A 119 -32.87 -19.24 -23.93
C ARG A 119 -33.08 -20.26 -22.81
N ALA A 120 -32.03 -20.59 -22.05
CA ALA A 120 -32.14 -21.49 -20.91
C ALA A 120 -33.10 -21.01 -19.79
N LEU A 121 -33.54 -19.75 -19.82
CA LEU A 121 -34.51 -19.21 -18.88
C LEU A 121 -35.97 -19.47 -19.30
N ASP A 122 -36.21 -19.71 -20.59
CA ASP A 122 -37.57 -19.72 -21.18
C ASP A 122 -37.94 -21.07 -21.80
N GLU A 123 -36.97 -21.80 -22.35
CA GLU A 123 -37.23 -23.03 -23.11
C GLU A 123 -36.39 -24.21 -22.62
N LYS A 124 -36.90 -25.43 -22.86
CA LYS A 124 -36.18 -26.67 -22.61
C LYS A 124 -35.01 -26.81 -23.58
N LEU A 125 -33.78 -26.63 -23.10
CA LEU A 125 -32.59 -26.81 -23.92
C LEU A 125 -32.11 -28.26 -23.94
N PRO A 126 -31.41 -28.71 -25.00
CA PRO A 126 -30.63 -29.94 -24.97
C PRO A 126 -29.54 -29.89 -23.89
N LEU A 127 -29.31 -31.01 -23.20
CA LEU A 127 -28.37 -31.11 -22.05
C LEU A 127 -26.97 -30.54 -22.34
N TYR A 128 -26.43 -30.78 -23.55
CA TYR A 128 -25.12 -30.28 -23.96
C TYR A 128 -25.07 -28.76 -24.18
N GLN A 129 -26.20 -28.15 -24.54
CA GLN A 129 -26.32 -26.70 -24.63
C GLN A 129 -26.39 -26.06 -23.25
N ILE A 130 -27.08 -26.69 -22.29
CA ILE A 130 -27.08 -26.29 -20.87
C ILE A 130 -25.64 -26.35 -20.32
N GLY A 131 -24.95 -27.47 -20.51
CA GLY A 131 -23.56 -27.60 -20.10
C GLY A 131 -22.63 -26.58 -20.76
N ARG A 132 -22.89 -26.20 -22.02
CA ARG A 132 -22.15 -25.15 -22.72
C ARG A 132 -22.38 -23.76 -22.11
N ALA A 133 -23.61 -23.45 -21.70
CA ALA A 133 -23.96 -22.20 -21.02
C ALA A 133 -23.25 -22.11 -19.66
N LEU A 134 -23.34 -23.16 -18.83
CA LEU A 134 -22.66 -23.23 -17.52
C LEU A 134 -21.13 -23.20 -17.65
N PHE A 135 -20.57 -23.89 -18.65
CA PHE A 135 -19.14 -23.85 -18.95
C PHE A 135 -18.66 -22.43 -19.31
N HIS A 136 -19.51 -21.62 -19.94
CA HIS A 136 -19.16 -20.24 -20.27
C HIS A 136 -19.01 -19.37 -19.02
N LEU A 137 -19.91 -19.51 -18.03
CA LEU A 137 -19.81 -18.84 -16.72
C LEU A 137 -18.48 -19.17 -16.01
N ASN A 138 -18.00 -20.42 -16.14
CA ASN A 138 -16.71 -20.86 -15.59
C ASN A 138 -15.50 -20.07 -16.13
N GLN A 139 -15.55 -19.66 -17.40
CA GLN A 139 -14.45 -18.97 -18.05
C GLN A 139 -14.28 -17.55 -17.52
N ARG A 140 -15.39 -16.86 -17.25
CA ARG A 140 -15.41 -15.48 -16.75
C ARG A 140 -16.44 -15.35 -15.65
N ARG A 141 -15.99 -15.70 -14.45
CA ARG A 141 -16.83 -15.72 -13.26
C ARG A 141 -17.08 -14.34 -12.64
N GLY A 142 -16.67 -13.22 -13.22
CA GLY A 142 -16.87 -11.86 -12.63
C GLY A 142 -15.82 -11.47 -11.58
N PHE A 143 -15.93 -10.32 -10.92
CA PHE A 143 -15.05 -9.89 -9.83
C PHE A 143 -15.69 -10.16 -8.46
N LYS A 144 -14.95 -10.78 -7.54
CA LYS A 144 -15.42 -10.95 -6.15
C LYS A 144 -14.72 -9.91 -5.29
N SER A 145 -15.48 -8.94 -4.78
CA SER A 145 -14.99 -7.99 -3.79
C SER A 145 -14.52 -8.75 -2.55
N ASN A 146 -13.33 -8.42 -2.04
CA ASN A 146 -12.82 -8.95 -0.78
C ASN A 146 -12.61 -7.75 0.12
N ARG A 147 -13.61 -7.44 0.95
CA ARG A 147 -13.66 -6.23 1.76
C ARG A 147 -12.71 -6.33 2.94
N LYS A 148 -11.86 -5.31 3.22
CA LYS A 148 -11.22 -5.09 4.54
C LYS A 148 -11.08 -3.60 4.93
N THR A 149 -12.12 -2.81 4.62
CA THR A 149 -12.21 -1.32 4.72
C THR A 149 -11.40 -0.53 3.67
N ASP A 150 -11.83 -0.65 2.41
CA ASP A 150 -11.20 -0.09 1.21
C ASP A 150 -11.85 1.23 0.74
N SER A 151 -11.52 2.37 1.36
CA SER A 151 -11.95 3.70 0.85
C SER A 151 -10.83 4.53 0.22
N LYS A 152 -9.58 4.05 0.26
CA LYS A 152 -8.38 4.81 -0.18
C LYS A 152 -7.73 4.33 -1.47
N ASP A 153 -8.08 3.15 -1.99
CA ASP A 153 -7.56 2.68 -3.29
C ASP A 153 -8.46 3.21 -4.42
N ASN A 154 -7.91 4.07 -5.28
CA ASN A 154 -8.65 4.72 -6.35
C ASN A 154 -9.14 3.72 -7.41
N ASP A 155 -8.42 2.60 -7.61
CA ASP A 155 -8.83 1.58 -8.59
C ASP A 155 -10.02 0.76 -8.09
N LEU A 156 -10.10 0.49 -6.77
CA LEU A 156 -11.26 -0.18 -6.17
C LEU A 156 -12.52 0.71 -6.24
N GLY A 157 -12.37 2.03 -6.10
CA GLY A 157 -13.47 2.99 -6.26
C GLY A 157 -14.03 3.03 -7.69
N LYS A 158 -13.15 2.97 -8.70
CA LYS A 158 -13.54 2.89 -10.12
C LYS A 158 -14.25 1.57 -10.44
N ILE A 159 -13.74 0.44 -9.93
CA ILE A 159 -14.38 -0.88 -10.06
C ILE A 159 -15.78 -0.89 -9.44
N ALA A 160 -15.93 -0.37 -8.21
CA ALA A 160 -17.22 -0.32 -7.54
C ALA A 160 -18.23 0.56 -8.29
N THR A 161 -17.76 1.65 -8.90
CA THR A 161 -18.59 2.51 -9.76
C THR A 161 -19.04 1.77 -11.02
N GLY A 162 -18.12 1.11 -11.74
CA GLY A 162 -18.48 0.32 -12.92
C GLY A 162 -19.43 -0.84 -12.63
N VAL A 163 -19.29 -1.51 -11.47
CA VAL A 163 -20.27 -2.53 -11.01
C VAL A 163 -21.66 -1.91 -10.82
N ARG A 164 -21.75 -0.77 -10.13
CA ARG A 164 -23.01 -0.07 -9.85
C ARG A 164 -23.70 0.42 -11.13
N GLU A 165 -22.93 0.97 -12.06
CA GLU A 165 -23.41 1.40 -13.39
C GLU A 165 -23.94 0.21 -14.19
N LEU A 166 -23.19 -0.89 -14.26
CA LEU A 166 -23.64 -2.11 -14.94
C LEU A 166 -24.95 -2.64 -14.34
N HIS A 167 -25.07 -2.68 -13.02
CA HIS A 167 -26.31 -3.06 -12.34
C HIS A 167 -27.49 -2.16 -12.72
N ALA A 168 -27.26 -0.84 -12.84
CA ALA A 168 -28.28 0.11 -13.25
C ALA A 168 -28.71 -0.11 -14.72
N GLU A 169 -27.77 -0.37 -15.62
CA GLU A 169 -28.06 -0.65 -17.02
C GLU A 169 -28.83 -1.97 -17.20
N ILE A 170 -28.49 -3.03 -16.45
CA ILE A 170 -29.25 -4.28 -16.47
C ILE A 170 -30.70 -4.03 -16.03
N ARG A 171 -30.91 -3.28 -14.94
CA ARG A 171 -32.27 -2.94 -14.46
C ARG A 171 -33.09 -2.13 -15.46
N LYS A 172 -32.44 -1.25 -16.24
CA LYS A 172 -33.12 -0.48 -17.31
C LYS A 172 -33.45 -1.31 -18.55
N SER A 173 -32.74 -2.43 -18.74
CA SER A 173 -32.81 -3.23 -19.98
C SER A 173 -33.88 -4.32 -19.99
N ASP A 174 -34.75 -4.40 -18.97
CA ASP A 174 -35.71 -5.50 -18.73
C ASP A 174 -35.10 -6.92 -18.66
N ALA A 175 -33.77 -7.04 -18.70
CA ALA A 175 -33.09 -8.32 -18.62
C ALA A 175 -33.15 -8.89 -17.19
N ARG A 176 -33.49 -10.18 -17.06
CA ARG A 176 -33.53 -10.90 -15.78
C ARG A 176 -32.15 -11.28 -15.28
N THR A 177 -31.21 -11.50 -16.19
CA THR A 177 -29.84 -11.95 -15.87
C THR A 177 -28.79 -11.21 -16.68
N TYR A 178 -27.53 -11.25 -16.22
CA TYR A 178 -26.41 -10.66 -16.94
C TYR A 178 -26.19 -11.30 -18.32
N GLY A 179 -26.34 -12.62 -18.44
CA GLY A 179 -26.25 -13.34 -19.72
C GLY A 179 -27.30 -12.90 -20.72
N GLU A 180 -28.54 -12.70 -20.27
CA GLU A 180 -29.64 -12.18 -21.09
C GLU A 180 -29.37 -10.75 -21.55
N TYR A 181 -28.94 -9.86 -20.65
CA TYR A 181 -28.51 -8.50 -21.00
C TYR A 181 -27.44 -8.50 -22.09
N LEU A 182 -26.42 -9.36 -21.98
CA LEU A 182 -25.37 -9.48 -22.99
C LEU A 182 -25.86 -10.05 -24.32
N ALA A 183 -26.86 -10.94 -24.30
CA ALA A 183 -27.49 -11.46 -25.51
C ALA A 183 -28.28 -10.37 -26.23
N MET A 184 -29.11 -9.61 -25.51
CA MET A 184 -29.89 -8.49 -26.04
C MET A 184 -28.99 -7.41 -26.65
N ARG A 185 -27.90 -7.04 -25.95
CA ARG A 185 -26.91 -6.10 -26.51
C ARG A 185 -26.34 -6.59 -27.83
N ARG A 186 -26.00 -7.88 -27.90
CA ARG A 186 -25.43 -8.47 -29.12
C ARG A 186 -26.43 -8.45 -30.27
N GLU A 187 -27.70 -8.79 -30.02
CA GLU A 187 -28.79 -8.71 -30.99
C GLU A 187 -28.96 -7.28 -31.52
N ALA A 188 -28.80 -6.27 -30.65
CA ALA A 188 -28.78 -4.86 -31.01
C ALA A 188 -27.49 -4.38 -31.71
N GLY A 189 -26.57 -5.28 -32.07
CA GLY A 189 -25.29 -4.94 -32.69
C GLY A 189 -24.27 -4.27 -31.74
N LEU A 190 -24.59 -4.18 -30.44
CA LEU A 190 -23.72 -3.60 -29.43
C LEU A 190 -22.69 -4.62 -28.94
N VAL A 191 -21.58 -4.10 -28.44
CA VAL A 191 -20.48 -4.93 -27.94
C VAL A 191 -20.92 -5.67 -26.67
N ALA A 192 -20.87 -7.01 -26.71
CA ALA A 192 -21.11 -7.89 -25.56
C ALA A 192 -19.81 -8.28 -24.81
N ARG A 193 -18.66 -7.79 -25.29
CA ARG A 193 -17.33 -8.03 -24.71
C ARG A 193 -16.34 -6.91 -25.07
N LEU A 194 -15.78 -6.28 -24.05
CA LEU A 194 -14.55 -5.49 -24.20
C LEU A 194 -13.34 -6.42 -24.43
N ARG A 195 -12.60 -6.22 -25.53
CA ARG A 195 -11.27 -6.83 -25.74
C ARG A 195 -10.22 -5.77 -25.43
N ALA A 196 -9.10 -6.19 -24.83
CA ALA A 196 -7.97 -5.28 -24.64
C ALA A 196 -7.53 -4.76 -26.02
N GLY A 197 -7.58 -3.44 -26.22
CA GLY A 197 -7.19 -2.78 -27.47
C GLY A 197 -8.30 -2.53 -28.50
N SER A 198 -9.59 -2.74 -28.19
CA SER A 198 -10.69 -2.34 -29.11
C SER A 198 -11.08 -0.88 -28.92
N ASP A 199 -11.49 -0.17 -29.99
CA ASP A 199 -11.98 1.22 -29.93
C ASP A 199 -13.21 1.39 -29.01
N ALA A 200 -14.00 0.33 -28.76
CA ALA A 200 -15.05 0.35 -27.74
C ALA A 200 -14.55 0.59 -26.29
N LEU A 201 -13.23 0.47 -26.05
CA LEU A 201 -12.61 0.79 -24.76
C LEU A 201 -12.47 2.31 -24.54
N THR A 202 -12.61 3.15 -25.57
CA THR A 202 -12.27 4.58 -25.51
C THR A 202 -13.41 5.50 -25.10
N SER A 203 -14.66 5.00 -25.01
CA SER A 203 -15.83 5.80 -24.63
C SER A 203 -16.72 5.17 -23.53
N GLU A 204 -16.72 3.83 -23.36
CA GLU A 204 -17.60 3.12 -22.40
C GLU A 204 -16.86 2.07 -21.52
N GLY A 205 -15.54 2.21 -21.36
CA GLY A 205 -14.68 1.16 -20.77
C GLY A 205 -15.05 0.66 -19.36
N TYR A 206 -15.82 1.44 -18.60
CA TYR A 206 -16.22 1.12 -17.22
C TYR A 206 -17.61 0.45 -17.06
N VAL A 207 -18.44 0.43 -18.11
CA VAL A 207 -19.82 -0.12 -18.07
C VAL A 207 -19.85 -1.67 -18.06
N PHE A 208 -18.70 -2.34 -18.18
CA PHE A 208 -18.60 -3.81 -18.29
C PHE A 208 -17.76 -4.46 -17.17
N TYR A 209 -18.04 -4.11 -15.92
CA TYR A 209 -17.38 -4.73 -14.77
C TYR A 209 -18.35 -5.63 -13.99
N PRO A 210 -18.61 -6.89 -14.41
CA PRO A 210 -19.53 -7.77 -13.71
C PRO A 210 -18.92 -8.22 -12.38
N ASP A 211 -19.66 -8.02 -11.30
CA ASP A 211 -19.34 -8.59 -10.01
C ASP A 211 -19.75 -10.08 -9.95
N ARG A 212 -19.43 -10.71 -8.84
CA ARG A 212 -19.66 -12.13 -8.63
C ARG A 212 -21.14 -12.45 -8.49
N ALA A 213 -21.91 -11.59 -7.82
CA ALA A 213 -23.29 -11.87 -7.46
C ALA A 213 -24.17 -12.00 -8.70
N LEU A 214 -23.97 -11.14 -9.72
CA LEU A 214 -24.70 -11.24 -11.00
C LEU A 214 -24.59 -12.63 -11.64
N LEU A 215 -23.41 -13.24 -11.59
CA LEU A 215 -23.14 -14.51 -12.26
C LEU A 215 -23.58 -15.70 -11.40
N GLU A 216 -23.51 -15.56 -10.07
CA GLU A 216 -24.09 -16.53 -9.14
C GLU A 216 -25.61 -16.58 -9.28
N ALA A 217 -26.28 -15.42 -9.32
CA ALA A 217 -27.72 -15.30 -9.53
C ALA A 217 -28.14 -15.89 -10.89
N GLU A 218 -27.40 -15.58 -11.96
CA GLU A 218 -27.68 -16.15 -13.27
C GLU A 218 -27.48 -17.67 -13.34
N PHE A 219 -26.43 -18.20 -12.72
CA PHE A 219 -26.23 -19.64 -12.64
C PHE A 219 -27.44 -20.33 -12.01
N LEU A 220 -27.94 -19.78 -10.89
CA LEU A 220 -29.11 -20.32 -10.19
C LEU A 220 -30.37 -20.18 -11.03
N ALA A 221 -30.58 -19.05 -11.71
CA ALA A 221 -31.73 -18.85 -12.59
C ALA A 221 -31.76 -19.87 -13.74
N ILE A 222 -30.64 -20.07 -14.43
CA ILE A 222 -30.50 -21.09 -15.48
C ILE A 222 -30.74 -22.49 -14.91
N TRP A 223 -30.14 -22.80 -13.75
CA TRP A 223 -30.29 -24.12 -13.14
C TRP A 223 -31.75 -24.41 -12.79
N ASN A 224 -32.42 -23.47 -12.11
CA ASN A 224 -33.79 -23.63 -11.65
C ASN A 224 -34.78 -23.77 -12.81
N ALA A 225 -34.62 -22.98 -13.87
CA ALA A 225 -35.46 -23.08 -15.07
C ALA A 225 -35.30 -24.45 -15.75
N GLN A 226 -34.06 -24.91 -15.95
CA GLN A 226 -33.81 -26.18 -16.63
C GLN A 226 -34.07 -27.41 -15.77
N ALA A 227 -33.97 -27.31 -14.44
CA ALA A 227 -34.24 -28.41 -13.52
C ALA A 227 -35.69 -28.90 -13.58
N GLN A 228 -36.64 -28.02 -13.91
CA GLN A 228 -38.04 -28.39 -14.15
C GLN A 228 -38.19 -29.36 -15.33
N HIS A 229 -37.29 -29.28 -16.32
CA HIS A 229 -37.32 -30.14 -17.51
C HIS A 229 -36.47 -31.42 -17.35
N TYR A 230 -35.48 -31.41 -16.44
CA TYR A 230 -34.54 -32.51 -16.21
C TYR A 230 -34.30 -32.80 -14.71
N PRO A 231 -35.35 -33.11 -13.92
CA PRO A 231 -35.24 -33.23 -12.47
C PRO A 231 -34.29 -34.34 -12.01
N GLN A 232 -34.15 -35.41 -12.80
CA GLN A 232 -33.25 -36.53 -12.50
C GLN A 232 -31.76 -36.20 -12.73
N ILE A 233 -31.46 -35.20 -13.56
CA ILE A 233 -30.09 -34.83 -13.93
C ILE A 233 -29.64 -33.57 -13.21
N MET A 234 -30.55 -32.62 -12.98
CA MET A 234 -30.26 -31.30 -12.42
C MET A 234 -30.66 -31.19 -10.95
N THR A 235 -30.19 -32.13 -10.13
CA THR A 235 -30.45 -32.16 -8.69
C THR A 235 -29.71 -31.05 -7.93
N ASP A 236 -30.14 -30.77 -6.70
CA ASP A 236 -29.55 -29.76 -5.83
C ASP A 236 -28.09 -30.08 -5.46
N GLU A 237 -27.75 -31.36 -5.26
CA GLU A 237 -26.37 -31.77 -4.98
C GLU A 237 -25.45 -31.46 -6.17
N ARG A 238 -25.93 -31.70 -7.39
CA ARG A 238 -25.19 -31.42 -8.63
C ARG A 238 -25.06 -29.91 -8.87
N ARG A 239 -26.11 -29.14 -8.56
CA ARG A 239 -26.12 -27.67 -8.57
C ARG A 239 -25.00 -27.14 -7.69
N ASP A 240 -24.98 -27.54 -6.42
CA ASP A 240 -24.06 -27.02 -5.41
C ASP A 240 -22.61 -27.41 -5.73
N HIS A 241 -22.42 -28.63 -6.26
CA HIS A 241 -21.11 -29.07 -6.74
C HIS A 241 -20.57 -28.19 -7.88
N LEU A 242 -21.37 -27.93 -8.92
CA LEU A 242 -20.97 -27.09 -10.05
C LEU A 242 -20.82 -25.62 -9.64
N PHE A 243 -21.71 -25.11 -8.79
CA PHE A 243 -21.63 -23.76 -8.22
C PHE A 243 -20.29 -23.58 -7.51
N ARG A 244 -19.90 -24.52 -6.65
CA ARG A 244 -18.62 -24.51 -5.95
C ARG A 244 -17.44 -24.53 -6.92
N ILE A 245 -17.47 -25.37 -7.96
CA ILE A 245 -16.39 -25.39 -8.98
C ILE A 245 -16.23 -24.01 -9.61
N ILE A 246 -17.32 -23.38 -10.05
CA ILE A 246 -17.28 -22.09 -10.75
C ILE A 246 -16.79 -20.99 -9.81
N PHE A 247 -17.44 -20.83 -8.66
CA PHE A 247 -17.35 -19.60 -7.87
C PHE A 247 -16.35 -19.66 -6.71
N TYR A 248 -15.88 -20.85 -6.31
CA TYR A 248 -14.91 -20.97 -5.22
C TYR A 248 -13.62 -20.18 -5.49
N GLN A 249 -13.22 -19.41 -4.48
CA GLN A 249 -11.97 -18.68 -4.43
C GLN A 249 -11.28 -18.98 -3.10
N ARG A 250 -9.97 -19.26 -3.16
CA ARG A 250 -9.18 -19.46 -1.94
C ARG A 250 -9.16 -18.15 -1.13
N PRO A 251 -9.29 -18.23 0.20
CA PRO A 251 -9.23 -17.04 1.06
C PRO A 251 -7.88 -16.34 0.93
N LEU A 252 -7.87 -15.03 1.18
CA LEU A 252 -6.65 -14.25 1.21
C LEU A 252 -5.77 -14.68 2.39
N LYS A 253 -4.46 -14.72 2.18
CA LYS A 253 -3.53 -14.99 3.28
C LYS A 253 -3.47 -13.77 4.20
N LYS A 254 -3.77 -13.97 5.49
CA LYS A 254 -3.62 -12.92 6.50
C LYS A 254 -2.12 -12.66 6.75
N PRO A 255 -1.67 -11.39 6.73
CA PRO A 255 -0.33 -11.05 7.20
C PRO A 255 -0.16 -11.42 8.67
N LYS A 256 1.03 -11.91 9.06
CA LYS A 256 1.38 -12.09 10.47
C LYS A 256 1.59 -10.73 11.13
N ILE A 257 1.07 -10.57 12.34
CA ILE A 257 1.22 -9.35 13.14
C ILE A 257 2.57 -9.42 13.86
N GLY A 258 3.32 -8.32 13.87
CA GLY A 258 4.62 -8.27 14.56
C GLY A 258 4.48 -8.28 16.09
N GLY A 259 5.53 -8.73 16.79
CA GLY A 259 5.57 -8.74 18.26
C GLY A 259 5.69 -7.35 18.88
N CYS A 260 5.17 -7.21 20.10
CA CYS A 260 5.25 -5.99 20.89
C CYS A 260 6.71 -5.66 21.24
N ALA A 261 7.04 -4.36 21.18
CA ALA A 261 8.41 -3.90 21.44
C ALA A 261 8.82 -4.02 22.92
N LEU A 262 7.86 -3.99 23.84
CA LEU A 262 8.07 -4.01 25.30
C LEU A 262 7.82 -5.39 25.94
N ASN A 263 6.82 -6.11 25.43
CA ASN A 263 6.50 -7.47 25.87
C ASN A 263 6.58 -8.43 24.67
N PRO A 264 7.69 -9.17 24.49
CA PRO A 264 7.87 -10.04 23.33
C PRO A 264 6.86 -11.19 23.21
N LEU A 265 6.14 -11.52 24.28
CA LEU A 265 5.17 -12.62 24.32
C LEU A 265 3.82 -12.28 23.67
N GLU A 266 3.57 -11.00 23.35
CA GLU A 266 2.30 -10.55 22.75
C GLU A 266 2.48 -9.92 21.36
N GLU A 267 1.42 -9.97 20.56
CA GLU A 267 1.34 -9.29 19.28
C GLU A 267 1.04 -7.79 19.47
N ARG A 268 1.44 -6.98 18.48
CA ARG A 268 1.11 -5.55 18.44
C ARG A 268 -0.40 -5.33 18.35
N LEU A 269 -0.88 -4.33 19.06
CA LEU A 269 -2.29 -3.95 19.02
C LEU A 269 -2.62 -3.14 17.76
N ALA A 270 -3.82 -3.35 17.20
CA ALA A 270 -4.26 -2.59 16.02
C ALA A 270 -4.41 -1.10 16.36
N LYS A 271 -4.12 -0.21 15.39
CA LYS A 271 -4.31 1.23 15.61
C LYS A 271 -5.76 1.60 15.86
N ALA A 272 -6.70 0.84 15.30
CA ALA A 272 -8.14 1.05 15.54
C ALA A 272 -8.61 0.57 16.91
N HIS A 273 -7.77 -0.11 17.70
CA HIS A 273 -8.17 -0.61 19.01
C HIS A 273 -8.41 0.57 19.97
N PRO A 274 -9.50 0.59 20.77
CA PRO A 274 -9.79 1.71 21.68
C PRO A 274 -8.65 1.99 22.68
N LEU A 275 -8.07 0.94 23.28
CA LEU A 275 -6.86 1.06 24.13
C LEU A 275 -5.69 1.79 23.43
N PHE A 276 -5.46 1.51 22.15
CA PHE A 276 -4.41 2.19 21.39
C PHE A 276 -4.75 3.66 21.16
N GLN A 277 -6.00 3.97 20.81
CA GLN A 277 -6.45 5.36 20.61
C GLN A 277 -6.31 6.18 21.89
N GLU A 278 -6.70 5.61 23.03
CA GLU A 278 -6.57 6.22 24.34
C GLU A 278 -5.10 6.44 24.72
N PHE A 279 -4.26 5.42 24.62
CA PHE A 279 -2.81 5.56 24.82
C PHE A 279 -2.20 6.66 23.95
N ARG A 280 -2.50 6.66 22.64
CA ARG A 280 -1.98 7.65 21.70
C ARG A 280 -2.41 9.05 22.11
N LEU A 281 -3.66 9.23 22.53
CA LEU A 281 -4.20 10.51 22.94
C LEU A 281 -3.49 11.03 24.21
N TYR A 282 -3.40 10.21 25.26
CA TYR A 282 -2.71 10.57 26.50
C TYR A 282 -1.22 10.87 26.28
N LYS A 283 -0.53 10.00 25.52
CA LYS A 283 0.85 10.23 25.12
C LYS A 283 1.01 11.59 24.46
N GLU A 284 0.17 11.89 23.47
CA GLU A 284 0.37 13.07 22.64
C GLU A 284 0.10 14.37 23.40
N VAL A 285 -0.92 14.37 24.29
CA VAL A 285 -1.26 15.50 25.15
C VAL A 285 -0.23 15.68 26.27
N ASN A 286 0.23 14.62 26.93
CA ASN A 286 1.25 14.73 27.99
C ASN A 286 2.61 15.25 27.46
N GLU A 287 2.90 15.02 26.19
CA GLU A 287 4.09 15.57 25.52
C GLU A 287 3.95 17.07 25.16
N LEU A 288 2.77 17.68 25.33
CA LEU A 288 2.57 19.11 25.10
C LEU A 288 3.26 19.93 26.19
N GLU A 289 3.85 21.03 25.75
CA GLU A 289 4.37 22.09 26.61
C GLU A 289 3.78 23.41 26.17
N LEU A 290 3.55 24.29 27.12
CA LEU A 290 3.21 25.68 26.88
C LEU A 290 4.51 26.47 26.80
N VAL A 291 4.70 27.12 25.66
CA VAL A 291 5.78 28.08 25.43
C VAL A 291 5.25 29.45 25.83
N LEU A 292 5.87 30.02 26.85
CA LEU A 292 5.51 31.31 27.42
C LEU A 292 6.13 32.46 26.59
N PRO A 293 5.72 33.73 26.81
CA PRO A 293 6.20 34.87 26.04
C PRO A 293 7.72 35.06 26.13
N ASP A 294 8.32 34.70 27.25
CA ASP A 294 9.77 34.70 27.52
C ASP A 294 10.52 33.50 26.89
N GLN A 295 9.83 32.71 26.06
CA GLN A 295 10.31 31.46 25.44
C GLN A 295 10.60 30.31 26.42
N SER A 296 10.36 30.50 27.72
CA SER A 296 10.40 29.40 28.68
C SER A 296 9.28 28.39 28.39
N LYS A 297 9.49 27.14 28.79
CA LYS A 297 8.56 26.04 28.52
C LYS A 297 8.12 25.42 29.84
N ARG A 298 6.82 25.20 29.99
CA ARG A 298 6.27 24.38 31.08
C ARG A 298 5.38 23.26 30.57
N LYS A 299 5.32 22.16 31.32
CA LYS A 299 4.33 21.10 31.10
C LYS A 299 2.93 21.59 31.44
N LEU A 300 1.93 20.88 30.91
CA LEU A 300 0.54 21.03 31.34
C LEU A 300 0.36 20.53 32.77
N THR A 301 -0.54 21.15 33.50
CA THR A 301 -1.04 20.60 34.78
C THR A 301 -1.97 19.41 34.51
N LEU A 302 -2.25 18.60 35.53
CA LEU A 302 -3.20 17.48 35.41
C LEU A 302 -4.59 17.96 34.97
N GLY A 303 -5.09 19.07 35.53
CA GLY A 303 -6.39 19.64 35.17
C GLY A 303 -6.43 20.19 33.73
N GLU A 304 -5.38 20.88 33.29
CA GLU A 304 -5.24 21.32 31.88
C GLU A 304 -5.24 20.11 30.94
N ARG A 305 -4.43 19.09 31.26
CA ARG A 305 -4.34 17.84 30.50
C ARG A 305 -5.70 17.15 30.40
N ASP A 306 -6.40 16.93 31.51
CA ASP A 306 -7.69 16.22 31.54
C ASP A 306 -8.77 16.97 30.74
N THR A 307 -8.76 18.31 30.81
CA THR A 307 -9.62 19.16 29.98
C THR A 307 -9.37 18.92 28.49
N LEU A 308 -8.10 18.91 28.06
CA LEU A 308 -7.75 18.63 26.66
C LEU A 308 -8.15 17.22 26.23
N ILE A 309 -7.95 16.21 27.07
CA ILE A 309 -8.34 14.82 26.78
C ILE A 309 -9.85 14.72 26.56
N SER A 310 -10.65 15.35 27.42
CA SER A 310 -12.12 15.35 27.30
C SER A 310 -12.58 15.94 25.97
N LEU A 311 -12.00 17.08 25.56
CA LEU A 311 -12.31 17.74 24.30
C LEU A 311 -11.91 16.88 23.09
N LEU A 312 -10.71 16.31 23.11
CA LEU A 312 -10.16 15.55 22.00
C LEU A 312 -10.76 14.15 21.85
N ARG A 313 -11.40 13.60 22.88
CA ARG A 313 -12.01 12.26 22.82
C ARG A 313 -13.16 12.18 21.84
N SER A 314 -14.00 13.21 21.73
CA SER A 314 -15.18 13.22 20.86
C SER A 314 -14.93 13.87 19.50
N ALA A 315 -13.74 14.43 19.27
CA ALA A 315 -13.39 15.16 18.07
C ALA A 315 -12.35 14.41 17.23
N ARG A 316 -12.49 14.46 15.91
CA ARG A 316 -11.45 13.92 15.01
C ARG A 316 -10.16 14.73 15.09
N GLU A 317 -10.30 16.04 15.14
CA GLU A 317 -9.20 17.01 15.29
C GLU A 317 -9.73 18.31 15.89
N ILE A 318 -8.88 19.02 16.63
CA ILE A 318 -9.20 20.33 17.21
C ILE A 318 -8.06 21.30 16.94
N ALA A 319 -8.40 22.54 16.54
CA ALA A 319 -7.41 23.60 16.34
C ALA A 319 -6.75 24.01 17.67
N PHE A 320 -5.44 24.24 17.67
CA PHE A 320 -4.72 24.71 18.87
C PHE A 320 -5.27 26.02 19.42
N SER A 321 -5.78 26.90 18.54
CA SER A 321 -6.48 28.14 18.94
C SER A 321 -7.71 27.88 19.80
N LYS A 322 -8.49 26.84 19.48
CA LYS A 322 -9.63 26.41 20.29
C LYS A 322 -9.17 25.82 21.62
N LEU A 323 -8.15 24.96 21.61
CA LEU A 323 -7.59 24.38 22.84
C LEU A 323 -7.07 25.46 23.80
N ARG A 324 -6.42 26.52 23.30
CA ARG A 324 -6.01 27.68 24.11
C ARG A 324 -7.19 28.38 24.75
N LYS A 325 -8.25 28.63 23.97
CA LYS A 325 -9.47 29.26 24.45
C LYS A 325 -10.12 28.45 25.57
N ASP A 326 -10.22 27.14 25.39
CA ASP A 326 -10.84 26.24 26.36
C ASP A 326 -10.00 26.11 27.64
N LEU A 327 -8.66 26.19 27.54
CA LEU A 327 -7.74 26.27 28.69
C LEU A 327 -7.61 27.67 29.30
N LYS A 328 -8.30 28.69 28.74
CA LYS A 328 -8.22 30.10 29.17
C LYS A 328 -6.78 30.64 29.19
N LEU A 329 -5.96 30.23 28.22
CA LEU A 329 -4.57 30.69 28.09
C LEU A 329 -4.51 32.08 27.41
N ALA A 330 -3.49 32.87 27.77
CA ALA A 330 -3.20 34.14 27.13
C ALA A 330 -2.83 33.95 25.63
N ARG A 331 -3.02 35.00 24.82
CA ARG A 331 -2.90 34.93 23.34
C ARG A 331 -1.47 34.66 22.86
N ASP A 332 -0.48 35.07 23.64
CA ASP A 332 0.95 34.95 23.43
C ASP A 332 1.54 33.59 23.86
N ILE A 333 0.78 32.80 24.62
CA ILE A 333 1.13 31.42 24.94
C ILE A 333 0.81 30.52 23.75
N ARG A 334 1.75 29.65 23.36
CA ARG A 334 1.56 28.65 22.30
C ARG A 334 1.95 27.25 22.75
N PHE A 335 1.47 26.23 22.03
CA PHE A 335 1.94 24.87 22.29
C PHE A 335 3.28 24.59 21.58
N ASN A 336 4.18 23.82 22.18
CA ASN A 336 5.47 23.46 21.58
C ASN A 336 5.34 22.70 20.24
N LYS A 337 4.24 21.98 20.04
CA LYS A 337 3.93 21.24 18.81
C LYS A 337 3.12 22.07 17.79
N GLU A 338 2.73 23.30 18.13
CA GLU A 338 2.04 24.20 17.21
C GLU A 338 3.04 24.86 16.26
N SER A 339 2.73 24.84 14.98
CA SER A 339 3.51 25.52 13.94
C SER A 339 2.59 25.93 12.79
N ASP A 340 3.08 26.78 11.89
CA ASP A 340 2.35 27.17 10.67
C ASP A 340 1.92 25.97 9.81
N SER A 341 2.64 24.84 9.92
CA SER A 341 2.31 23.59 9.23
C SER A 341 1.40 22.65 10.01
N ARG A 342 1.19 22.92 11.31
CA ARG A 342 0.45 22.07 12.24
C ARG A 342 -0.41 22.93 13.17
N LEU A 343 -1.59 23.29 12.67
CA LEU A 343 -2.56 24.15 13.37
C LEU A 343 -3.57 23.36 14.21
N LYS A 344 -3.61 22.03 14.05
CA LYS A 344 -4.58 21.14 14.68
C LYS A 344 -3.92 19.98 15.40
N LEU A 345 -4.59 19.50 16.43
CA LEU A 345 -4.24 18.32 17.20
C LEU A 345 -5.27 17.22 16.95
N LYS A 346 -4.80 16.01 16.67
CA LYS A 346 -5.67 14.86 16.39
C LYS A 346 -6.29 14.31 17.68
N GLY A 347 -7.60 14.16 17.67
CA GLY A 347 -8.34 13.48 18.73
C GLY A 347 -8.49 11.98 18.49
N ASP A 348 -9.46 11.35 19.13
CA ASP A 348 -9.75 9.93 18.93
C ASP A 348 -10.49 9.71 17.61
N GLU A 349 -9.73 9.30 16.58
CA GLU A 349 -10.26 9.14 15.22
C GLU A 349 -11.32 8.03 15.14
N VAL A 350 -11.26 7.02 16.01
CA VAL A 350 -12.23 5.91 16.02
C VAL A 350 -13.51 6.35 16.70
N TYR A 351 -13.39 6.97 17.87
CA TYR A 351 -14.54 7.44 18.63
C TYR A 351 -15.31 8.49 17.84
N ALA A 352 -14.63 9.50 17.29
CA ALA A 352 -15.27 10.54 16.47
C ALA A 352 -15.96 9.96 15.22
N SER A 353 -15.43 8.86 14.67
CA SER A 353 -16.01 8.21 13.50
C SER A 353 -17.26 7.40 13.87
N LEU A 354 -17.19 6.52 14.86
CA LEU A 354 -18.31 5.64 15.20
C LEU A 354 -19.43 6.34 15.98
N ALA A 355 -19.10 7.37 16.77
CA ALA A 355 -20.07 8.20 17.48
C ALA A 355 -20.81 9.22 16.59
N ASP A 356 -20.50 9.28 15.29
CA ASP A 356 -21.22 10.12 14.34
C ASP A 356 -22.71 9.72 14.29
N LYS A 357 -23.61 10.71 14.24
CA LYS A 357 -25.06 10.50 14.18
C LYS A 357 -25.51 9.70 12.96
N LYS A 358 -24.76 9.76 11.86
CA LYS A 358 -24.97 8.95 10.66
C LYS A 358 -24.53 7.49 10.82
N ARG A 359 -23.91 7.13 11.96
CA ARG A 359 -23.43 5.78 12.28
C ARG A 359 -24.07 5.28 13.58
N ILE A 360 -23.28 4.95 14.61
CA ILE A 360 -23.80 4.40 15.87
C ILE A 360 -24.32 5.53 16.79
N GLY A 361 -23.85 6.75 16.59
CA GLY A 361 -24.27 7.91 17.38
C GLY A 361 -23.89 7.78 18.85
N ASN A 362 -24.71 8.37 19.72
CA ASN A 362 -24.45 8.44 21.16
C ASN A 362 -24.36 7.08 21.84
N ARG A 363 -24.98 6.02 21.28
CA ARG A 363 -24.87 4.65 21.82
C ARG A 363 -23.43 4.16 21.87
N TRP A 364 -22.54 4.71 21.03
CA TRP A 364 -21.13 4.34 21.01
C TRP A 364 -20.43 4.55 22.36
N SER A 365 -20.83 5.58 23.12
CA SER A 365 -20.24 5.91 24.41
C SER A 365 -20.57 4.90 25.51
N LEU A 366 -21.65 4.14 25.34
CA LEU A 366 -22.16 3.18 26.32
C LEU A 366 -21.45 1.82 26.25
N PHE A 367 -20.84 1.49 25.12
CA PHE A 367 -20.10 0.24 24.96
C PHE A 367 -18.81 0.26 25.78
N SER A 368 -18.56 -0.84 26.47
CA SER A 368 -17.27 -1.13 27.09
C SER A 368 -16.17 -1.24 26.02
N ARG A 369 -14.91 -1.17 26.47
CA ARG A 369 -13.74 -1.25 25.59
C ARG A 369 -13.73 -2.54 24.76
N ASP A 370 -14.13 -3.65 25.35
CA ASP A 370 -14.13 -4.96 24.72
C ASP A 370 -15.27 -5.09 23.71
N GLU A 371 -16.44 -4.54 24.00
CA GLU A 371 -17.55 -4.45 23.05
C GLU A 371 -17.20 -3.54 21.87
N GLN A 372 -16.62 -2.37 22.13
CA GLN A 372 -16.12 -1.48 21.09
C GLN A 372 -15.13 -2.21 20.19
N TRP A 373 -14.19 -2.95 20.78
CA TRP A 373 -13.23 -3.73 20.00
C TRP A 373 -13.89 -4.87 19.22
N ARG A 374 -14.86 -5.59 19.78
CA ARG A 374 -15.63 -6.62 19.06
C ARG A 374 -16.26 -6.04 17.79
N ILE A 375 -16.91 -4.89 17.91
CA ILE A 375 -17.54 -4.17 16.79
C ILE A 375 -16.48 -3.76 15.76
N ILE A 376 -15.43 -3.06 16.18
CA ILE A 376 -14.34 -2.58 15.31
C ILE A 376 -13.67 -3.75 14.58
N ASN A 377 -13.38 -4.84 15.31
CA ASN A 377 -12.72 -6.01 14.76
C ASN A 377 -13.59 -6.73 13.73
N ARG A 378 -14.92 -6.78 13.93
CA ARG A 378 -15.88 -7.31 12.95
C ARG A 378 -15.92 -6.45 11.69
N LEU A 379 -16.05 -5.13 11.83
CA LEU A 379 -16.07 -4.19 10.70
C LEU A 379 -14.82 -4.28 9.82
N ARG A 380 -13.65 -4.50 10.44
CA ARG A 380 -12.35 -4.60 9.77
C ARG A 380 -12.10 -5.94 9.07
N ASN A 381 -12.59 -7.03 9.63
CA ASN A 381 -12.18 -8.38 9.22
C ASN A 381 -13.25 -9.20 8.53
N GLU A 382 -14.52 -8.80 8.56
CA GLU A 382 -15.58 -9.48 7.80
C GLU A 382 -15.40 -9.19 6.30
N GLU A 383 -15.08 -10.26 5.56
CA GLU A 383 -14.81 -10.22 4.12
C GLU A 383 -16.09 -10.29 3.30
N ASN A 384 -17.17 -10.87 3.86
CA ASN A 384 -18.47 -11.01 3.22
C ASN A 384 -19.36 -9.80 3.55
N PRO A 385 -19.66 -8.92 2.58
CA PRO A 385 -20.52 -7.76 2.80
C PRO A 385 -21.89 -8.17 3.36
N ASP A 386 -22.55 -9.17 2.79
CA ASP A 386 -23.91 -9.56 3.17
C ASP A 386 -23.96 -10.14 4.60
N ALA A 387 -22.90 -10.83 5.02
CA ALA A 387 -22.79 -11.29 6.40
C ALA A 387 -22.58 -10.13 7.37
N LEU A 388 -21.89 -9.07 6.94
CA LEU A 388 -21.71 -7.89 7.76
C LEU A 388 -22.98 -7.04 7.86
N TYR A 389 -23.66 -6.76 6.74
CA TYR A 389 -24.89 -5.98 6.76
C TYR A 389 -25.94 -6.64 7.65
N ARG A 390 -26.16 -7.95 7.50
CA ARG A 390 -27.07 -8.71 8.38
C ARG A 390 -26.66 -8.63 9.86
N TRP A 391 -25.36 -8.69 10.15
CA TRP A 391 -24.88 -8.55 11.52
C TRP A 391 -25.11 -7.12 12.06
N ILE A 392 -24.85 -6.08 11.27
CA ILE A 392 -25.10 -4.67 11.66
C ILE A 392 -26.59 -4.46 11.96
N GLU A 393 -27.46 -4.97 11.09
CA GLU A 393 -28.91 -4.87 11.24
C GLU A 393 -29.40 -5.53 12.52
N GLN A 394 -28.90 -6.74 12.81
CA GLN A 394 -29.26 -7.48 14.03
C GLN A 394 -28.69 -6.84 15.30
N GLU A 395 -27.43 -6.40 15.26
CA GLU A 395 -26.71 -5.90 16.43
C GLU A 395 -27.21 -4.52 16.88
N PHE A 396 -27.48 -3.63 15.92
CA PHE A 396 -27.81 -2.25 16.22
C PHE A 396 -29.28 -1.91 16.00
N SER A 397 -30.06 -2.80 15.38
CA SER A 397 -31.45 -2.57 14.96
C SER A 397 -31.55 -1.40 13.97
N ILE A 398 -30.65 -1.35 12.98
CA ILE A 398 -30.54 -0.26 12.01
C ILE A 398 -30.46 -0.81 10.58
N THR A 399 -31.16 -0.21 9.63
CA THR A 399 -31.18 -0.63 8.21
C THR A 399 -30.83 0.53 7.27
N GLY A 400 -30.63 0.22 5.98
CA GLY A 400 -30.48 1.22 4.92
C GLY A 400 -29.19 2.04 5.00
N GLU A 401 -29.28 3.35 4.77
CA GLU A 401 -28.11 4.25 4.64
C GLU A 401 -27.21 4.27 5.89
N GLN A 402 -27.80 4.10 7.07
CA GLN A 402 -27.04 4.11 8.33
C GLN A 402 -26.24 2.81 8.51
N ALA A 403 -26.79 1.67 8.07
CA ALA A 403 -26.04 0.41 8.03
C ALA A 403 -24.87 0.50 7.05
N ASP A 404 -25.07 1.15 5.89
CA ASP A 404 -24.00 1.42 4.93
C ASP A 404 -22.91 2.34 5.50
N ALA A 405 -23.30 3.42 6.19
CA ALA A 405 -22.38 4.34 6.83
C ALA A 405 -21.54 3.67 7.94
N ILE A 406 -22.10 2.71 8.68
CA ILE A 406 -21.38 1.89 9.66
C ILE A 406 -20.45 0.90 8.95
N ALA A 407 -20.96 0.21 7.94
CA ALA A 407 -20.20 -0.76 7.15
C ALA A 407 -18.97 -0.11 6.51
N ASN A 408 -19.08 1.13 6.04
CA ASN A 408 -18.02 1.90 5.37
C ASN A 408 -17.31 2.89 6.31
N CYS A 409 -17.41 2.68 7.63
CA CYS A 409 -16.79 3.54 8.63
C CYS A 409 -15.25 3.64 8.42
N PRO A 410 -14.68 4.86 8.32
CA PRO A 410 -13.25 5.03 8.20
C PRO A 410 -12.59 4.69 9.54
N LEU A 411 -11.72 3.67 9.50
CA LEU A 411 -10.96 3.19 10.65
C LEU A 411 -9.46 3.27 10.33
N PRO A 412 -8.60 3.53 11.32
CA PRO A 412 -7.16 3.60 11.08
C PRO A 412 -6.56 2.22 10.84
N ASP A 413 -5.78 2.10 9.76
CA ASP A 413 -5.13 0.86 9.36
C ASP A 413 -3.83 0.56 10.10
N GLY A 414 -3.48 -0.72 10.11
CA GLY A 414 -2.22 -1.23 10.64
C GLY A 414 -2.20 -1.35 12.16
N TYR A 415 -0.98 -1.47 12.69
CA TYR A 415 -0.72 -1.81 14.08
C TYR A 415 0.23 -0.79 14.73
N GLY A 416 0.12 -0.67 16.05
CA GLY A 416 1.02 0.11 16.90
C GLY A 416 2.37 -0.56 17.10
N ARG A 417 3.16 -0.05 18.06
CA ARG A 417 4.44 -0.66 18.46
C ARG A 417 4.31 -1.65 19.63
N TYR A 418 3.26 -1.47 20.42
CA TYR A 418 3.05 -2.18 21.68
C TYR A 418 1.81 -3.07 21.57
N GLY A 419 1.78 -4.14 22.36
CA GLY A 419 0.65 -5.02 22.53
C GLY A 419 -0.25 -4.55 23.66
N ALA A 420 -1.21 -5.38 24.04
CA ALA A 420 -2.28 -5.00 24.95
C ALA A 420 -1.76 -4.72 26.37
N SER A 421 -0.93 -5.61 26.92
CA SER A 421 -0.47 -5.49 28.31
C SER A 421 0.47 -4.29 28.46
N ALA A 422 1.42 -4.12 27.53
CA ALA A 422 2.35 -3.01 27.56
C ALA A 422 1.62 -1.65 27.44
N LEU A 423 0.60 -1.56 26.57
CA LEU A 423 -0.19 -0.34 26.44
C LEU A 423 -1.01 -0.04 27.69
N ALA A 424 -1.60 -1.05 28.32
CA ALA A 424 -2.38 -0.88 29.54
C ALA A 424 -1.51 -0.32 30.68
N ASN A 425 -0.33 -0.90 30.90
CA ASN A 425 0.62 -0.45 31.93
C ASN A 425 1.07 0.99 31.68
N LEU A 426 1.51 1.30 30.45
CA LEU A 426 1.94 2.65 30.09
C LEU A 426 0.80 3.67 30.25
N LEU A 427 -0.41 3.31 29.82
CA LEU A 427 -1.57 4.20 29.91
C LEU A 427 -1.94 4.50 31.36
N GLU A 428 -1.80 3.53 32.27
CA GLU A 428 -2.05 3.76 33.70
C GLU A 428 -1.12 4.84 34.26
N VAL A 429 0.17 4.79 33.96
CA VAL A 429 1.14 5.81 34.39
C VAL A 429 0.86 7.16 33.73
N LEU A 430 0.60 7.17 32.41
CA LEU A 430 0.26 8.39 31.68
C LEU A 430 -1.02 9.06 32.19
N LYS A 431 -1.98 8.30 32.71
CA LYS A 431 -3.20 8.83 33.34
C LYS A 431 -2.90 9.43 34.72
N LYS A 432 -2.07 8.78 35.54
CA LYS A 432 -1.71 9.25 36.88
C LYS A 432 -0.89 10.53 36.87
N SER A 433 -0.05 10.76 35.86
CA SER A 433 0.86 11.91 35.83
C SER A 433 1.14 12.43 34.42
N VAL A 434 1.45 13.73 34.29
CA VAL A 434 1.79 14.37 33.01
C VAL A 434 3.27 14.10 32.67
N VAL A 435 3.53 12.85 32.27
CA VAL A 435 4.88 12.35 31.93
C VAL A 435 4.97 11.93 30.47
N THR A 436 6.21 11.87 29.95
CA THR A 436 6.47 11.40 28.59
C THR A 436 6.28 9.89 28.48
N GLU A 437 6.15 9.37 27.25
CA GLU A 437 6.12 7.92 27.00
C GLU A 437 7.37 7.21 27.58
N ALA A 438 8.54 7.83 27.45
CA ALA A 438 9.79 7.26 27.94
C ALA A 438 9.82 7.15 29.47
N ALA A 439 9.41 8.21 30.18
CA ALA A 439 9.31 8.20 31.63
C ALA A 439 8.22 7.23 32.13
N ALA A 440 7.10 7.11 31.40
CA ALA A 440 6.08 6.11 31.70
C ALA A 440 6.60 4.68 31.52
N ALA A 441 7.40 4.43 30.48
CA ALA A 441 8.03 3.14 30.26
C ALA A 441 9.02 2.78 31.37
N GLU A 442 9.89 3.72 31.75
CA GLU A 442 10.83 3.56 32.85
C GLU A 442 10.12 3.25 34.18
N ALA A 443 9.03 3.97 34.49
CA ALA A 443 8.20 3.70 35.67
C ALA A 443 7.53 2.32 35.65
N CYS A 444 7.27 1.76 34.47
CA CYS A 444 6.76 0.39 34.30
C CYS A 444 7.88 -0.67 34.31
N GLY A 445 9.14 -0.30 34.54
CA GLY A 445 10.29 -1.21 34.47
C GLY A 445 10.69 -1.59 33.05
N TYR A 446 10.25 -0.83 32.05
CA TYR A 446 10.63 -1.04 30.66
C TYR A 446 11.83 -0.16 30.28
N ASP A 447 12.98 -0.76 30.03
CA ASP A 447 14.10 -0.08 29.39
C ASP A 447 14.12 -0.36 27.87
N HIS A 448 13.66 0.63 27.10
CA HIS A 448 13.66 0.58 25.64
C HIS A 448 15.05 0.45 25.00
N ALA A 449 16.11 0.92 25.68
CA ALA A 449 17.48 0.91 25.20
C ALA A 449 18.18 -0.43 25.49
N GLN A 450 17.90 -1.05 26.65
CA GLN A 450 18.58 -2.26 27.13
C GLN A 450 17.80 -3.57 26.95
N LEU A 451 16.55 -3.54 26.45
CA LEU A 451 15.79 -4.76 26.18
C LEU A 451 16.55 -5.71 25.22
N GLY A 452 17.17 -6.74 25.80
CA GLY A 452 17.97 -7.77 25.12
C GLY A 452 19.49 -7.47 24.99
N TYR A 453 20.04 -6.52 25.72
CA TYR A 453 21.47 -6.22 25.79
C TYR A 453 21.91 -6.14 27.24
N ASP A 454 22.84 -7.00 27.65
CA ASP A 454 23.35 -7.14 29.02
C ASP A 454 24.54 -6.21 29.31
N GLY A 455 24.94 -5.39 28.34
CA GLY A 455 26.10 -4.51 28.46
C GLY A 455 27.36 -5.10 27.82
N GLU A 456 27.44 -6.42 27.63
CA GLU A 456 28.60 -7.09 27.07
C GLU A 456 28.47 -7.28 25.55
N GLY A 457 29.58 -7.06 24.84
CA GLY A 457 29.60 -7.27 23.40
C GLY A 457 29.89 -8.71 22.99
N GLU A 458 29.14 -9.19 22.00
CA GLU A 458 29.30 -10.44 21.28
C GLU A 458 30.73 -10.67 20.74
N PRO A 459 31.24 -11.92 20.78
CA PRO A 459 32.52 -12.28 20.18
C PRO A 459 32.55 -12.04 18.66
N PHE A 460 31.43 -12.32 17.99
CA PHE A 460 31.22 -12.12 16.56
C PHE A 460 29.79 -11.66 16.34
N LEU A 461 29.57 -10.90 15.27
CA LEU A 461 28.24 -10.39 14.97
C LEU A 461 27.32 -11.53 14.49
N PRO A 462 26.18 -11.79 15.17
CA PRO A 462 25.20 -12.78 14.74
C PRO A 462 24.38 -12.27 13.54
N PRO A 463 23.55 -13.13 12.91
CA PRO A 463 22.55 -12.69 11.94
C PRO A 463 21.70 -11.56 12.54
N TYR A 464 21.44 -10.53 11.72
CA TYR A 464 20.69 -9.36 12.20
C TYR A 464 19.30 -9.74 12.74
N GLN A 465 18.74 -10.86 12.29
CA GLN A 465 17.44 -11.37 12.74
C GLN A 465 17.38 -11.60 14.25
N GLU A 466 18.49 -11.98 14.89
CA GLU A 466 18.56 -12.22 16.33
C GLU A 466 18.56 -10.91 17.12
N ILE A 467 19.22 -9.88 16.57
CA ILE A 467 19.34 -8.54 17.18
C ILE A 467 18.08 -7.70 16.93
N LEU A 468 17.49 -7.89 15.76
CA LEU A 468 16.39 -7.09 15.22
C LEU A 468 15.07 -7.84 15.17
N GLU A 469 14.91 -8.94 15.91
CA GLU A 469 13.70 -9.77 15.87
C GLU A 469 12.42 -8.91 16.03
N ARG A 470 12.46 -7.91 16.91
CA ARG A 470 11.35 -6.97 17.17
C ARG A 470 11.16 -5.90 16.09
N HIS A 471 12.12 -5.74 15.20
CA HIS A 471 12.20 -4.70 14.19
C HIS A 471 11.94 -5.22 12.78
N ILE A 472 11.80 -6.53 12.63
CA ILE A 472 11.49 -7.20 11.37
C ILE A 472 10.11 -7.85 11.44
N PRO A 473 9.45 -8.10 10.29
CA PRO A 473 8.28 -8.96 10.25
C PRO A 473 8.62 -10.33 10.85
N PRO A 474 7.75 -10.87 11.72
CA PRO A 474 8.02 -12.12 12.40
C PRO A 474 8.06 -13.26 11.38
N GLY A 475 8.97 -14.20 11.61
CA GLY A 475 9.02 -15.44 10.86
C GLY A 475 7.90 -16.41 11.23
N SER A 476 8.04 -17.63 10.76
CA SER A 476 7.10 -18.71 11.03
C SER A 476 7.19 -19.18 12.47
N GLY A 477 8.39 -19.15 13.07
CA GLY A 477 8.71 -19.85 14.31
C GLY A 477 8.68 -21.37 14.18
N ASN A 478 8.47 -21.92 12.97
CA ASN A 478 8.37 -23.36 12.74
C ASN A 478 9.75 -23.91 12.34
N PRO A 479 10.39 -24.75 13.18
CA PRO A 479 11.67 -25.36 12.84
C PRO A 479 11.65 -26.11 11.52
N LEU A 480 10.47 -26.60 11.09
CA LEU A 480 10.30 -27.32 9.83
C LEU A 480 10.56 -26.47 8.59
N ASP A 481 10.52 -25.14 8.70
CA ASP A 481 10.86 -24.25 7.58
C ASP A 481 12.37 -24.22 7.31
N MET A 482 13.19 -24.74 8.23
CA MET A 482 14.62 -24.90 8.07
C MET A 482 14.96 -26.32 7.60
N SER A 483 16.06 -26.45 6.84
CA SER A 483 16.63 -27.76 6.51
C SER A 483 17.00 -28.54 7.77
N GLU A 484 17.13 -29.85 7.67
CA GLU A 484 17.50 -30.73 8.77
C GLU A 484 18.84 -30.30 9.41
N GLU A 485 19.85 -30.07 8.57
CA GLU A 485 21.14 -29.46 8.94
C GLU A 485 20.97 -28.08 9.61
N GLY A 486 20.00 -27.29 9.15
CA GLY A 486 19.70 -25.98 9.70
C GLY A 486 19.10 -26.03 11.10
N ARG A 487 18.29 -27.05 11.42
CA ARG A 487 17.68 -27.22 12.74
C ARG A 487 18.71 -27.53 13.81
N GLU A 488 19.74 -28.30 13.46
CA GLU A 488 20.83 -28.66 14.37
C GLU A 488 21.77 -27.47 14.65
N LEU A 489 21.95 -26.58 13.66
CA LEU A 489 22.84 -25.41 13.77
C LEU A 489 22.28 -24.25 14.65
N VAL A 490 20.96 -24.05 14.69
CA VAL A 490 20.34 -22.76 15.09
C VAL A 490 20.43 -22.41 16.58
N LEU A 491 20.78 -23.35 17.46
CA LEU A 491 20.78 -23.04 18.89
C LEU A 491 22.00 -22.26 19.39
N ASN A 492 23.18 -22.30 18.72
CA ASN A 492 24.39 -21.58 19.19
C ASN A 492 25.48 -21.26 18.12
N HIS A 493 25.29 -21.58 16.83
CA HIS A 493 26.43 -21.68 15.88
C HIS A 493 26.88 -20.42 15.14
N PHE A 494 26.28 -19.24 15.34
CA PHE A 494 26.75 -18.01 14.65
C PHE A 494 27.78 -17.20 15.44
N ARG A 495 28.06 -17.61 16.68
CA ARG A 495 29.03 -16.97 17.59
C ARG A 495 30.37 -17.71 17.64
N ASP A 496 30.54 -18.80 16.90
CA ASP A 496 31.77 -19.61 16.84
C ASP A 496 32.86 -19.03 15.91
N GLY A 497 32.61 -17.84 15.37
CA GLY A 497 33.47 -17.16 14.41
C GLY A 497 33.41 -17.72 13.00
N LYS A 498 32.83 -18.89 12.70
CA LYS A 498 32.81 -19.41 11.33
C LYS A 498 31.92 -18.53 10.44
N ASP A 499 32.46 -18.10 9.29
CA ASP A 499 31.74 -17.24 8.32
C ASP A 499 30.73 -18.09 7.54
N ARG A 500 29.66 -18.51 8.21
CA ARG A 500 28.59 -19.32 7.66
C ARG A 500 27.41 -18.43 7.27
N ALA A 501 26.82 -18.73 6.12
CA ALA A 501 25.52 -18.17 5.78
C ALA A 501 24.45 -18.73 6.74
N PRO A 502 23.38 -17.99 7.05
CA PRO A 502 22.23 -18.58 7.72
C PRO A 502 21.70 -19.78 6.92
N PRO A 503 21.22 -20.86 7.57
CA PRO A 503 20.76 -22.05 6.88
C PRO A 503 19.56 -21.74 5.98
N VAL A 504 19.34 -22.61 4.99
CA VAL A 504 18.17 -22.51 4.12
C VAL A 504 16.92 -22.51 4.98
N GLY A 505 16.06 -21.51 4.77
CA GLY A 505 14.82 -21.36 5.53
C GLY A 505 14.92 -20.52 6.80
N TYR A 506 16.12 -20.06 7.20
CA TYR A 506 16.29 -19.20 8.38
C TYR A 506 15.48 -17.89 8.30
N ASP A 507 15.44 -17.27 7.12
CA ASP A 507 14.60 -16.11 6.81
C ASP A 507 13.09 -16.39 6.95
N LEU A 508 12.66 -17.64 6.71
CA LEU A 508 11.27 -18.04 6.91
C LEU A 508 11.00 -18.25 8.40
N TYR A 509 11.94 -18.88 9.11
CA TYR A 509 11.84 -19.18 10.54
C TYR A 509 11.86 -17.93 11.43
N ARG A 510 12.89 -17.08 11.31
CA ARG A 510 13.05 -15.84 12.11
C ARG A 510 12.38 -14.62 11.50
N GLY A 511 12.13 -14.64 10.19
CA GLY A 511 11.70 -13.45 9.45
C GLY A 511 12.89 -12.68 8.88
N ARG A 512 12.60 -11.59 8.16
CA ARG A 512 13.64 -10.77 7.52
C ARG A 512 13.19 -9.37 7.21
N ILE A 513 14.14 -8.44 7.06
CA ILE A 513 13.86 -7.13 6.48
C ILE A 513 13.33 -7.31 5.05
N THR A 514 12.19 -6.68 4.74
CA THR A 514 11.49 -6.83 3.46
C THR A 514 12.20 -6.15 2.30
N ASN A 515 12.99 -5.11 2.60
CA ASN A 515 13.83 -4.44 1.61
C ASN A 515 15.04 -5.32 1.29
N PRO A 516 15.17 -5.84 0.06
CA PRO A 516 16.25 -6.77 -0.31
C PRO A 516 17.64 -6.12 -0.25
N THR A 517 17.76 -4.84 -0.57
CA THR A 517 19.04 -4.10 -0.58
C THR A 517 19.57 -4.01 0.84
N VAL A 518 18.72 -3.63 1.80
CA VAL A 518 19.08 -3.58 3.24
C VAL A 518 19.42 -4.98 3.76
N HIS A 519 18.63 -5.99 3.41
CA HIS A 519 18.85 -7.38 3.81
C HIS A 519 20.21 -7.91 3.33
N ILE A 520 20.58 -7.64 2.08
CA ILE A 520 21.87 -8.04 1.52
C ILE A 520 23.00 -7.24 2.19
N GLY A 521 22.85 -5.91 2.30
CA GLY A 521 23.84 -5.02 2.91
C GLY A 521 24.21 -5.41 4.34
N LEU A 522 23.22 -5.65 5.22
CA LEU A 522 23.47 -6.08 6.60
C LEU A 522 24.17 -7.45 6.67
N ASN A 523 23.84 -8.38 5.78
CA ASN A 523 24.53 -9.66 5.72
C ASN A 523 25.99 -9.51 5.23
N GLN A 524 26.27 -8.62 4.27
CA GLN A 524 27.63 -8.35 3.84
C GLN A 524 28.43 -7.63 4.94
N LEU A 525 27.81 -6.68 5.65
CA LEU A 525 28.41 -6.00 6.81
C LEU A 525 28.79 -7.01 7.90
N ARG A 526 27.88 -7.93 8.26
CA ARG A 526 28.18 -9.00 9.24
C ARG A 526 29.41 -9.81 8.85
N ARG A 527 29.46 -10.27 7.60
CA ARG A 527 30.58 -11.07 7.10
C ARG A 527 31.88 -10.29 7.11
N LEU A 528 31.84 -9.02 6.72
CA LEU A 528 32.99 -8.13 6.70
C LEU A 528 33.51 -7.87 8.12
N VAL A 529 32.64 -7.44 9.03
CA VAL A 529 32.98 -7.21 10.45
C VAL A 529 33.59 -8.46 11.07
N ASN A 530 32.97 -9.63 10.90
CA ASN A 530 33.49 -10.88 11.47
C ASN A 530 34.85 -11.28 10.89
N ARG A 531 35.12 -11.00 9.62
CA ARG A 531 36.45 -11.21 9.01
C ARG A 531 37.49 -10.23 9.55
N LEU A 532 37.12 -8.97 9.77
CA LEU A 532 38.01 -7.98 10.37
C LEU A 532 38.31 -8.33 11.84
N ILE A 533 37.33 -8.80 12.60
CA ILE A 533 37.53 -9.30 13.97
C ILE A 533 38.51 -10.48 13.98
N LYS A 534 38.39 -11.43 13.05
CA LYS A 534 39.35 -12.55 12.93
C LYS A 534 40.78 -12.10 12.63
N ARG A 535 40.93 -11.10 11.76
CA ARG A 535 42.23 -10.67 11.24
C ARG A 535 42.94 -9.69 12.18
N HIS A 536 42.18 -8.81 12.84
CA HIS A 536 42.72 -7.68 13.62
C HIS A 536 42.34 -7.72 15.11
N GLY A 537 41.52 -8.69 15.53
CA GLY A 537 40.94 -8.75 16.87
C GLY A 537 39.71 -7.86 17.03
N LYS A 538 39.07 -7.89 18.21
CA LYS A 538 37.91 -7.04 18.50
C LYS A 538 38.30 -5.55 18.46
N PRO A 539 37.49 -4.69 17.82
CA PRO A 539 37.72 -3.26 17.82
C PRO A 539 37.36 -2.64 19.18
N GLY A 540 38.03 -1.53 19.51
CA GLY A 540 37.63 -0.68 20.63
C GLY A 540 36.42 0.18 20.32
N THR A 541 36.29 0.61 19.06
CA THR A 541 35.17 1.41 18.58
C THR A 541 34.86 1.02 17.14
N ILE A 542 33.57 1.03 16.81
CA ILE A 542 33.08 0.93 15.45
C ILE A 542 32.42 2.25 15.10
N THR A 543 32.87 2.83 13.98
CA THR A 543 32.32 4.04 13.38
C THR A 543 31.63 3.65 12.09
N VAL A 544 30.42 4.14 11.88
CA VAL A 544 29.65 3.87 10.66
C VAL A 544 29.23 5.22 10.09
N GLU A 545 29.59 5.47 8.83
CA GLU A 545 29.12 6.63 8.09
C GLU A 545 27.62 6.48 7.84
N LEU A 546 26.89 7.56 8.14
CA LEU A 546 25.46 7.62 7.90
C LEU A 546 25.22 8.62 6.78
N ALA A 547 24.44 8.22 5.77
CA ALA A 547 23.76 9.19 4.90
C ALA A 547 22.61 9.85 5.69
N ARG A 548 22.94 10.58 6.75
CA ARG A 548 22.02 11.56 7.35
C ARG A 548 22.26 12.87 6.62
N ASP A 549 21.17 13.51 6.22
CA ASP A 549 21.23 14.94 5.94
C ASP A 549 21.83 15.62 7.18
N LEU A 550 22.88 16.43 6.98
CA LEU A 550 23.40 17.30 8.03
C LEU A 550 22.21 18.05 8.66
N PRO A 551 22.20 18.24 10.00
CA PRO A 551 21.16 19.02 10.64
C PRO A 551 21.05 20.36 9.91
N LEU A 552 19.89 20.61 9.29
CA LEU A 552 19.64 21.86 8.60
C LEU A 552 19.92 22.99 9.59
N SER A 553 20.70 23.98 9.14
CA SER A 553 20.90 25.22 9.89
C SER A 553 19.54 25.85 10.20
N ASP A 554 19.45 26.71 11.21
CA ASP A 554 18.17 27.31 11.58
C ASP A 554 17.54 28.09 10.41
N LEU A 555 18.36 28.71 9.55
CA LEU A 555 17.93 29.34 8.31
C LEU A 555 17.35 28.34 7.30
N GLN A 556 18.05 27.23 7.03
CA GLN A 556 17.57 26.18 6.12
C GLN A 556 16.30 25.49 6.66
N ARG A 557 16.21 25.31 7.99
CA ARG A 557 15.04 24.75 8.65
C ARG A 557 13.85 25.71 8.55
N ALA A 558 14.08 27.01 8.77
CA ALA A 558 13.05 28.03 8.60
C ALA A 558 12.57 28.10 7.16
N GLU A 559 13.46 28.05 6.17
CA GLU A 559 13.12 28.03 4.75
C GLU A 559 12.31 26.79 4.38
N LYS A 560 12.75 25.59 4.79
CA LYS A 560 12.02 24.34 4.58
C LYS A 560 10.65 24.36 5.25
N ASN A 561 10.55 24.89 6.46
CA ASN A 561 9.26 25.06 7.15
C ASN A 561 8.33 26.03 6.40
N ARG A 562 8.87 27.14 5.86
CA ARG A 562 8.10 28.07 5.00
C ARG A 562 7.62 27.41 3.73
N GLU A 563 8.45 26.58 3.10
CA GLU A 563 8.08 25.80 1.91
C GLU A 563 6.96 24.80 2.24
N ILE A 564 7.10 24.03 3.33
CA ILE A 564 6.08 23.10 3.82
C ILE A 564 4.77 23.84 4.11
N ALA A 565 4.82 24.97 4.82
CA ALA A 565 3.64 25.77 5.13
C ALA A 565 2.96 26.34 3.87
N ARG A 566 3.73 26.71 2.85
CA ARG A 566 3.19 27.13 1.54
C ARG A 566 2.50 25.95 0.84
N ASN A 567 3.19 24.82 0.75
CA ASN A 567 2.66 23.59 0.14
C ASN A 567 1.36 23.11 0.83
N THR A 568 1.28 23.21 2.17
CA THR A 568 0.05 22.90 2.93
C THR A 568 -1.08 23.85 2.59
N ARG A 569 -0.84 25.17 2.58
CA ARG A 569 -1.86 26.17 2.22
C ARG A 569 -2.37 25.97 0.79
N ASP A 570 -1.47 25.69 -0.15
CA ASP A 570 -1.85 25.41 -1.53
C ASP A 570 -2.67 24.12 -1.63
N ALA A 571 -2.33 23.09 -0.84
CA ALA A 571 -3.11 21.86 -0.78
C ALA A 571 -4.52 22.09 -0.21
N GLU A 572 -4.67 22.89 0.85
CA GLU A 572 -5.97 23.27 1.41
C GLU A 572 -6.81 24.09 0.42
N ARG A 573 -6.18 25.01 -0.32
CA ARG A 573 -6.84 25.75 -1.40
C ARG A 573 -7.35 24.79 -2.48
N ARG A 574 -6.54 23.81 -2.90
CA ARG A 574 -6.95 22.79 -3.86
C ARG A 574 -8.08 21.91 -3.32
N SER A 575 -8.06 21.55 -2.03
CA SER A 575 -9.16 20.80 -1.39
C SER A 575 -10.49 21.56 -1.49
N ARG A 576 -10.50 22.88 -1.26
CA ARG A 576 -11.71 23.71 -1.44
C ARG A 576 -12.21 23.73 -2.89
N ILE A 577 -11.30 23.83 -3.85
CA ILE A 577 -11.65 23.74 -5.28
C ILE A 577 -12.28 22.38 -5.59
N LEU A 578 -11.71 21.27 -5.07
CA LEU A 578 -12.29 19.94 -5.29
C LEU A 578 -13.72 19.85 -4.73
N GLU A 579 -13.98 20.42 -3.56
CA GLU A 579 -15.31 20.46 -2.95
C GLU A 579 -16.31 21.24 -3.82
N GLU A 580 -15.93 22.41 -4.33
CA GLU A 580 -16.74 23.23 -5.24
C GLU A 580 -17.13 22.47 -6.51
N PHE A 581 -16.18 21.72 -7.08
CA PHE A 581 -16.39 20.89 -8.28
C PHE A 581 -16.99 19.50 -7.98
N LYS A 582 -17.42 19.25 -6.73
CA LYS A 582 -17.99 17.98 -6.26
C LYS A 582 -17.07 16.77 -6.54
N GLN A 583 -15.77 17.00 -6.48
CA GLN A 583 -14.74 15.98 -6.65
C GLN A 583 -14.20 15.51 -5.29
N LYS A 584 -13.75 14.26 -5.23
CA LYS A 584 -13.18 13.68 -3.99
C LYS A 584 -11.85 14.36 -3.66
N ASP A 585 -11.70 14.85 -2.42
CA ASP A 585 -10.40 15.31 -1.91
C ASP A 585 -9.47 14.12 -1.63
N ASN A 586 -8.59 13.85 -2.58
CA ASN A 586 -7.54 12.83 -2.46
C ASN A 586 -6.20 13.36 -2.99
N GLY A 587 -5.13 12.57 -2.87
CA GLY A 587 -3.79 12.99 -3.31
C GLY A 587 -3.65 13.15 -4.82
N GLU A 588 -4.36 12.32 -5.60
CA GLU A 588 -4.34 12.33 -7.07
C GLU A 588 -5.01 13.59 -7.63
N ASN A 589 -6.24 13.88 -7.19
CA ASN A 589 -7.00 15.05 -7.62
C ASN A 589 -6.30 16.36 -7.25
N ARG A 590 -5.67 16.42 -6.06
CA ARG A 590 -4.83 17.56 -5.68
C ARG A 590 -3.57 17.67 -6.54
N MET A 591 -2.99 16.55 -6.98
CA MET A 591 -1.87 16.55 -7.93
C MET A 591 -2.29 17.05 -9.31
N LEU A 592 -3.46 16.63 -9.83
CA LEU A 592 -3.99 17.10 -11.11
C LEU A 592 -4.17 18.62 -11.10
N LEU A 593 -4.81 19.16 -10.06
CA LEU A 593 -4.94 20.61 -9.88
C LEU A 593 -3.58 21.31 -9.80
N LYS A 594 -2.62 20.75 -9.06
CA LYS A 594 -1.27 21.30 -8.98
C LYS A 594 -0.60 21.36 -10.36
N LEU A 595 -0.62 20.26 -11.11
CA LEU A 595 -0.01 20.21 -12.44
C LEU A 595 -0.72 21.13 -13.43
N TRP A 596 -2.04 21.27 -13.33
CA TRP A 596 -2.81 22.23 -14.13
C TRP A 596 -2.43 23.68 -13.83
N GLU A 597 -2.28 24.04 -12.56
CA GLU A 597 -1.81 25.36 -12.14
C GLU A 597 -0.39 25.66 -12.64
N GLU A 598 0.47 24.64 -12.67
CA GLU A 598 1.85 24.76 -13.16
C GLU A 598 1.95 24.98 -14.68
N LEU A 599 0.92 24.63 -15.47
CA LEU A 599 0.91 24.90 -16.92
C LEU A 599 1.05 26.39 -17.22
N ASN A 600 0.39 27.21 -16.41
CA ASN A 600 0.53 28.66 -16.45
C ASN A 600 0.15 29.27 -15.08
N PRO A 601 1.14 29.56 -14.22
CA PRO A 601 0.88 30.14 -12.91
C PRO A 601 0.34 31.57 -12.98
N ALA A 602 0.68 32.32 -14.03
CA ALA A 602 0.37 33.74 -14.15
C ALA A 602 -1.02 33.99 -14.76
N LYS A 603 -1.47 33.14 -15.69
CA LYS A 603 -2.73 33.32 -16.43
C LYS A 603 -3.55 32.03 -16.45
N PRO A 604 -4.55 31.87 -15.57
CA PRO A 604 -5.39 30.68 -15.51
C PRO A 604 -6.12 30.34 -16.81
N GLU A 605 -6.53 31.34 -17.57
CA GLU A 605 -7.22 31.23 -18.85
C GLU A 605 -6.33 30.69 -19.98
N ASP A 606 -5.01 30.79 -19.83
CA ASP A 606 -4.00 30.34 -20.80
C ASP A 606 -3.27 29.07 -20.31
N ARG A 607 -4.02 28.21 -19.61
CA ARG A 607 -3.56 26.87 -19.21
C ARG A 607 -3.82 25.89 -20.34
N VAL A 608 -2.79 25.70 -21.15
CA VAL A 608 -2.84 24.85 -22.34
C VAL A 608 -1.97 23.60 -22.16
N CYS A 609 -2.32 22.54 -22.89
CA CYS A 609 -1.44 21.40 -23.08
C CYS A 609 -0.14 21.87 -23.75
N ILE A 610 1.00 21.70 -23.09
CA ILE A 610 2.29 22.17 -23.62
C ILE A 610 2.62 21.54 -24.98
N TYR A 611 2.26 20.27 -25.18
CA TYR A 611 2.52 19.58 -26.44
C TYR A 611 1.66 20.08 -27.61
N THR A 612 0.40 20.46 -27.39
CA THR A 612 -0.54 20.75 -28.49
C THR A 612 -1.05 22.19 -28.55
N GLY A 613 -0.84 22.99 -27.50
CA GLY A 613 -1.39 24.35 -27.38
C GLY A 613 -2.90 24.42 -27.12
N LYS A 614 -3.60 23.28 -27.06
CA LYS A 614 -5.05 23.26 -26.77
C LYS A 614 -5.31 23.54 -25.28
N ALA A 615 -6.33 24.35 -25.00
CA ALA A 615 -6.74 24.67 -23.62
C ALA A 615 -7.10 23.40 -22.84
N ILE A 616 -6.71 23.38 -21.57
CA ILE A 616 -7.15 22.38 -20.59
C ILE A 616 -8.00 23.13 -19.57
N SER A 617 -9.30 22.90 -19.59
CA SER A 617 -10.20 23.46 -18.57
C SER A 617 -10.09 22.69 -17.26
N ILE A 618 -10.60 23.28 -16.18
CA ILE A 618 -10.68 22.60 -14.89
C ILE A 618 -11.61 21.38 -14.91
N SER A 619 -12.67 21.39 -15.73
CA SER A 619 -13.59 20.25 -15.86
C SER A 619 -12.94 19.05 -16.55
N MET A 620 -12.01 19.29 -17.48
CA MET A 620 -11.25 18.23 -18.15
C MET A 620 -10.32 17.47 -17.19
N LEU A 621 -9.92 18.06 -16.06
CA LEU A 621 -9.01 17.42 -15.10
C LEU A 621 -9.53 16.08 -14.57
N PHE A 622 -10.85 15.94 -14.52
CA PHE A 622 -11.53 14.77 -13.97
C PHE A 622 -12.20 13.93 -15.08
N SER A 623 -11.86 14.21 -16.35
CA SER A 623 -12.30 13.44 -17.50
C SER A 623 -11.14 12.61 -18.09
N ASP A 624 -11.50 11.78 -19.06
CA ASP A 624 -10.57 10.92 -19.79
C ASP A 624 -9.77 11.65 -20.89
N GLU A 625 -9.91 12.98 -20.98
CA GLU A 625 -9.27 13.79 -22.02
C GLU A 625 -7.82 14.14 -21.70
N VAL A 626 -7.43 14.10 -20.42
CA VAL A 626 -6.10 14.48 -19.94
C VAL A 626 -5.41 13.34 -19.20
N GLU A 627 -4.08 13.36 -19.21
CA GLU A 627 -3.24 12.42 -18.49
C GLU A 627 -2.00 13.13 -17.92
N ILE A 628 -1.44 12.54 -16.87
CA ILE A 628 -0.12 12.92 -16.35
C ILE A 628 0.94 12.14 -17.14
N ASP A 629 1.80 12.86 -17.86
CA ASP A 629 2.93 12.31 -18.62
C ASP A 629 4.26 12.55 -17.88
N HIS A 630 5.23 11.65 -18.11
CA HIS A 630 6.62 11.86 -17.76
C HIS A 630 7.34 12.56 -18.91
N ILE A 631 7.70 13.84 -18.76
CA ILE A 631 8.30 14.68 -19.81
C ILE A 631 9.46 13.93 -20.47
N LEU A 632 10.45 13.50 -19.68
CA LEU A 632 11.47 12.56 -20.12
C LEU A 632 11.01 11.12 -19.82
N PRO A 633 11.20 10.15 -20.74
CA PRO A 633 10.66 8.81 -20.59
C PRO A 633 11.15 8.12 -19.32
N TRP A 634 10.21 7.72 -18.45
CA TRP A 634 10.55 7.05 -17.18
C TRP A 634 11.39 5.79 -17.40
N SER A 635 11.15 5.01 -18.45
CA SER A 635 11.92 3.79 -18.72
C SER A 635 13.40 4.05 -19.06
N ARG A 636 13.76 5.28 -19.45
CA ARG A 636 15.13 5.72 -19.78
C ARG A 636 15.75 6.53 -18.65
N THR A 637 14.94 7.31 -17.92
CA THR A 637 15.45 8.22 -16.88
C THR A 637 15.29 7.70 -15.47
N LEU A 638 14.27 6.87 -15.23
CA LEU A 638 13.74 6.47 -13.93
C LEU A 638 13.35 7.66 -13.03
N ASP A 639 13.19 8.84 -13.63
CA ASP A 639 12.87 10.07 -12.91
C ASP A 639 11.35 10.16 -12.73
N ASP A 640 10.87 9.72 -11.58
CA ASP A 640 9.47 9.85 -11.16
C ASP A 640 9.21 11.11 -10.32
N SER A 641 10.16 12.06 -10.31
CA SER A 641 10.00 13.31 -9.56
C SER A 641 8.89 14.17 -10.15
N GLN A 642 8.31 15.05 -9.31
CA GLN A 642 7.31 16.03 -9.79
C GLN A 642 7.87 16.94 -10.89
N ALA A 643 9.19 17.17 -10.91
CA ALA A 643 9.86 17.95 -11.95
C ALA A 643 9.79 17.29 -13.33
N ASN A 644 9.59 15.97 -13.39
CA ASN A 644 9.45 15.23 -14.63
C ASN A 644 8.00 14.92 -15.00
N ARG A 645 7.00 15.33 -14.20
CA ARG A 645 5.58 15.08 -14.49
C ARG A 645 4.89 16.31 -15.05
N ILE A 646 4.03 16.16 -16.04
CA ILE A 646 3.22 17.26 -16.60
C ILE A 646 1.80 16.80 -16.93
N LEU A 647 0.83 17.69 -16.84
CA LEU A 647 -0.52 17.42 -17.33
C LEU A 647 -0.60 17.74 -18.83
N CYS A 648 -1.11 16.80 -19.63
CA CYS A 648 -1.29 16.99 -21.06
C CYS A 648 -2.54 16.30 -21.58
N LEU A 649 -2.93 16.55 -22.83
CA LEU A 649 -4.01 15.80 -23.46
C LEU A 649 -3.58 14.34 -23.66
N ARG A 650 -4.48 13.40 -23.38
CA ARG A 650 -4.29 11.96 -23.59
C ARG A 650 -3.85 11.64 -25.02
N SER A 651 -4.41 12.34 -26.01
CA SER A 651 -4.02 12.18 -27.42
C SER A 651 -2.55 12.54 -27.67
N ALA A 652 -2.04 13.61 -27.04
CA ALA A 652 -0.65 14.03 -27.16
C ALA A 652 0.30 13.05 -26.47
N ASN A 653 -0.06 12.56 -25.28
CA ASN A 653 0.71 11.56 -24.56
C ASN A 653 0.90 10.26 -25.39
N ARG A 654 -0.17 9.84 -26.09
CA ARG A 654 -0.14 8.67 -27.00
C ARG A 654 0.75 8.86 -28.21
N VAL A 655 0.90 10.09 -28.71
CA VAL A 655 1.86 10.42 -29.78
C VAL A 655 3.28 10.37 -29.23
N LYS A 656 3.53 10.97 -28.06
CA LYS A 656 4.85 10.99 -27.43
C LYS A 656 5.42 9.59 -27.20
N ARG A 657 4.62 8.69 -26.62
CA ARG A 657 5.05 7.33 -26.22
C ARG A 657 6.31 7.40 -25.33
N ASN A 658 7.25 6.48 -25.52
CA ASN A 658 8.48 6.36 -24.73
C ASN A 658 9.63 7.24 -25.26
N ARG A 659 9.32 8.44 -25.77
CA ARG A 659 10.28 9.41 -26.34
C ARG A 659 10.33 10.70 -25.53
N ALA A 660 11.49 11.35 -25.47
CA ALA A 660 11.60 12.72 -24.98
C ALA A 660 10.91 13.67 -25.99
N PRO A 661 10.42 14.85 -25.58
CA PRO A 661 9.63 15.69 -26.47
C PRO A 661 10.39 16.06 -27.76
N ALA A 662 11.69 16.34 -27.65
CA ALA A 662 12.57 16.67 -28.78
C ALA A 662 12.83 15.50 -29.74
N GLU A 663 12.50 14.27 -29.37
CA GLU A 663 12.67 13.07 -30.19
C GLU A 663 11.37 12.66 -30.92
N VAL A 664 10.27 13.37 -30.67
CA VAL A 664 8.97 13.08 -31.29
C VAL A 664 8.97 13.65 -32.71
N THR A 665 9.06 12.76 -33.69
CA THR A 665 9.09 13.09 -35.12
C THR A 665 7.88 13.93 -35.56
N GLU A 666 6.71 13.64 -34.98
CA GLU A 666 5.43 14.29 -35.26
C GLU A 666 5.38 15.75 -34.76
N TRP A 667 6.33 16.16 -33.91
CA TRP A 667 6.39 17.49 -33.32
C TRP A 667 7.51 18.36 -33.86
N GLN A 668 8.39 17.82 -34.71
CA GLN A 668 9.59 18.54 -35.18
C GLN A 668 9.25 19.85 -35.90
N ALA A 669 8.19 19.86 -36.72
CA ALA A 669 7.77 21.05 -37.46
C ALA A 669 7.33 22.20 -36.55
N ASP A 670 6.77 21.89 -35.37
CA ASP A 670 6.21 22.86 -34.42
C ASP A 670 6.94 22.86 -33.07
N TYR A 671 8.18 22.34 -33.03
CA TYR A 671 8.86 22.08 -31.75
C TYR A 671 9.19 23.38 -31.02
N ASP A 672 9.56 24.44 -31.74
CA ASP A 672 9.80 25.76 -31.17
C ASP A 672 8.58 26.32 -30.45
N ALA A 673 7.37 26.04 -30.96
CA ALA A 673 6.13 26.42 -30.29
C ALA A 673 5.91 25.64 -28.98
N ILE A 674 6.30 24.36 -28.93
CA ILE A 674 6.28 23.56 -27.69
C ILE A 674 7.27 24.14 -26.69
N VAL A 675 8.49 24.45 -27.10
CA VAL A 675 9.53 25.05 -26.23
C VAL A 675 9.08 26.41 -25.70
N ALA A 676 8.49 27.25 -26.55
CA ALA A 676 7.94 28.55 -26.15
C ALA A 676 6.83 28.42 -25.10
N ARG A 677 5.94 27.43 -25.23
CA ARG A 677 4.94 27.13 -24.19
C ARG A 677 5.60 26.59 -22.92
N ALA A 678 6.57 25.69 -23.04
CA ALA A 678 7.28 25.09 -21.93
C ALA A 678 8.08 26.12 -21.10
N ALA A 679 8.50 27.23 -21.69
CA ALA A 679 9.19 28.32 -20.99
C ALA A 679 8.36 28.94 -19.84
N ARG A 680 7.03 28.78 -19.87
CA ARG A 680 6.09 29.26 -18.85
C ARG A 680 6.04 28.36 -17.61
N LEU A 681 6.50 27.11 -17.72
CA LEU A 681 6.51 26.14 -16.63
C LEU A 681 7.47 26.56 -15.49
N PRO A 682 7.39 25.91 -14.31
CA PRO A 682 8.42 26.05 -13.27
C PRO A 682 9.84 25.74 -13.79
N LYS A 683 10.84 26.47 -13.28
CA LYS A 683 12.24 26.43 -13.78
C LYS A 683 12.83 25.00 -13.82
N ASN A 684 12.50 24.17 -12.84
CA ASN A 684 12.94 22.78 -12.74
C ASN A 684 12.37 21.84 -13.83
N LYS A 685 11.33 22.27 -14.58
CA LYS A 685 10.75 21.50 -15.69
C LYS A 685 11.22 21.97 -17.06
N ARG A 686 11.50 23.27 -17.23
CA ARG A 686 11.75 23.91 -18.54
C ARG A 686 12.82 23.20 -19.36
N TRP A 687 13.96 22.90 -18.74
CA TRP A 687 15.11 22.31 -19.41
C TRP A 687 14.81 20.92 -20.00
N ARG A 688 13.77 20.23 -19.53
CA ARG A 688 13.38 18.89 -20.02
C ARG A 688 12.73 18.91 -21.41
N PHE A 689 12.43 20.10 -21.91
CA PHE A 689 11.95 20.34 -23.27
C PHE A 689 13.07 20.84 -24.20
N ALA A 690 14.29 21.05 -23.69
CA ALA A 690 15.42 21.42 -24.54
C ALA A 690 15.81 20.24 -25.46
N ALA A 691 16.39 20.53 -26.62
CA ALA A 691 16.81 19.53 -27.59
C ALA A 691 17.84 18.54 -27.01
N ASP A 692 18.70 19.03 -26.11
CA ASP A 692 19.76 18.29 -25.42
C ASP A 692 19.32 17.69 -24.07
N ALA A 693 18.02 17.72 -23.73
CA ALA A 693 17.54 17.35 -22.40
C ALA A 693 17.98 15.94 -21.94
N MET A 694 18.01 14.95 -22.84
CA MET A 694 18.47 13.60 -22.50
C MET A 694 19.98 13.57 -22.22
N GLN A 695 20.78 14.30 -23.01
CA GLN A 695 22.23 14.39 -22.84
C GLN A 695 22.57 15.10 -21.52
N ARG A 696 21.87 16.21 -21.24
CA ARG A 696 21.98 16.93 -19.97
C ARG A 696 21.64 16.02 -18.77
N PHE A 697 20.56 15.24 -18.86
CA PHE A 697 20.18 14.33 -17.78
C PHE A 697 21.21 13.21 -17.53
N GLU A 698 21.87 12.73 -18.58
CA GLU A 698 22.96 11.76 -18.48
C GLU A 698 24.22 12.38 -17.85
N ALA A 699 24.57 13.61 -18.25
CA ALA A 699 25.74 14.34 -17.78
C ALA A 699 25.62 14.87 -16.34
N GLU A 700 24.47 15.43 -15.95
CA GLU A 700 24.22 16.01 -14.60
C GLU A 700 24.01 14.95 -13.51
N GLY A 701 24.51 13.72 -13.73
CA GLY A 701 24.60 12.72 -12.68
C GLY A 701 23.24 12.10 -12.36
N GLY A 702 22.46 11.79 -13.40
CA GLY A 702 21.32 10.91 -13.27
C GLY A 702 21.66 9.69 -12.39
N PHE A 703 22.85 9.10 -12.49
CA PHE A 703 23.32 8.00 -11.65
C PHE A 703 23.65 8.33 -10.18
N LEU A 704 24.12 9.54 -9.86
CA LEU A 704 24.61 9.94 -8.51
C LEU A 704 23.48 10.33 -7.55
N ALA A 705 22.49 11.11 -8.00
CA ALA A 705 21.28 11.38 -7.20
C ALA A 705 20.46 10.09 -6.97
N ARG A 706 20.49 9.16 -7.94
CA ARG A 706 19.89 7.82 -7.86
C ARG A 706 20.53 6.95 -6.75
N GLN A 707 21.86 6.97 -6.62
CA GLN A 707 22.57 6.30 -5.53
C GLN A 707 22.25 6.94 -4.17
N LEU A 708 22.25 8.27 -4.06
CA LEU A 708 22.03 9.02 -2.81
C LEU A 708 20.68 8.74 -2.14
N VAL A 709 19.59 8.64 -2.91
CA VAL A 709 18.27 8.26 -2.37
C VAL A 709 18.28 6.79 -1.92
N ASP A 710 18.94 5.90 -2.67
CA ASP A 710 19.03 4.48 -2.30
C ASP A 710 20.02 4.21 -1.13
N THR A 711 21.12 4.97 -0.98
CA THR A 711 21.97 4.97 0.23
C THR A 711 21.23 5.59 1.40
N GLN A 712 20.43 6.64 1.17
CA GLN A 712 19.45 7.11 2.14
C GLN A 712 18.41 6.06 2.48
N TYR A 713 18.13 5.01 1.67
CA TYR A 713 17.25 3.87 1.98
C TYR A 713 17.96 2.70 2.69
N VAL A 714 19.23 2.44 2.36
CA VAL A 714 20.11 1.52 3.12
C VAL A 714 20.37 2.07 4.52
N ASN A 715 20.60 3.37 4.62
CA ASN A 715 20.58 4.16 5.84
C ASN A 715 19.14 4.54 6.28
N GLY A 716 18.13 4.24 5.45
CA GLY A 716 16.73 4.75 5.45
C GLY A 716 15.63 3.85 5.94
N GLY A 717 15.96 2.60 6.21
CA GLY A 717 15.44 1.98 7.42
C GLY A 717 15.93 2.76 8.65
N VAL A 718 15.77 4.10 8.70
CA VAL A 718 16.49 5.10 9.53
C VAL A 718 16.42 4.79 11.01
N LYS A 719 15.47 3.95 11.43
CA LYS A 719 15.45 3.40 12.78
C LYS A 719 15.89 1.97 12.84
N THR A 720 15.45 1.07 11.97
CA THR A 720 15.72 -0.37 12.10
C THR A 720 17.08 -0.82 11.56
N GLY A 721 17.51 -0.37 10.38
CA GLY A 721 18.86 -0.61 9.84
C GLY A 721 19.92 0.22 10.58
N HIS A 722 19.55 1.42 11.02
CA HIS A 722 20.38 2.26 11.90
C HIS A 722 20.57 1.63 13.28
N LEU A 723 19.47 1.22 13.94
CA LEU A 723 19.54 0.44 15.18
C LEU A 723 20.22 -0.90 14.93
N ALA A 724 20.14 -1.49 13.73
CA ALA A 724 20.91 -2.68 13.39
C ALA A 724 22.39 -2.40 13.39
N ALA A 725 22.85 -1.40 12.64
CA ALA A 725 24.26 -1.05 12.55
C ALA A 725 24.79 -0.55 13.89
N GLN A 726 24.01 0.25 14.62
CA GLN A 726 24.35 0.71 15.97
C GLN A 726 24.35 -0.43 16.99
N LYS A 727 23.28 -1.24 17.09
CA LYS A 727 23.27 -2.40 18.00
C LYS A 727 24.33 -3.41 17.61
N SER A 728 24.58 -3.62 16.32
CA SER A 728 25.65 -4.49 15.83
C SER A 728 27.03 -3.92 16.19
N ALA A 729 27.21 -2.61 16.06
CA ALA A 729 28.43 -1.92 16.45
C ALA A 729 28.61 -1.89 17.97
N THR A 730 27.53 -1.81 18.75
CA THR A 730 27.52 -1.88 20.21
C THR A 730 27.83 -3.30 20.67
N LEU A 731 27.17 -4.30 20.09
CA LEU A 731 27.43 -5.73 20.34
C LEU A 731 28.84 -6.13 19.91
N ALA A 732 29.46 -5.52 18.91
CA ALA A 732 30.84 -5.87 18.52
C ALA A 732 31.93 -5.13 19.33
N ARG A 733 31.56 -4.26 20.30
CA ARG A 733 32.52 -3.63 21.21
C ARG A 733 32.98 -4.64 22.26
N ALA A 734 34.23 -4.51 22.70
CA ALA A 734 34.73 -5.27 23.85
C ALA A 734 34.19 -4.71 25.16
#